data_AF-A0A947QPM4-F1
#
_entry.id   AF-A0A947QPM4-F1
#
_cell.length_a   1.000
_cell.length_b   1.000
_cell.length_c   1.000
_cell.angle_alpha   90.00
_cell.angle_beta   90.00
_cell.angle_gamma   90.00
#
_symmetry.space_group_name_H-M   'P 1'
#
loop_
_entity.id
_entity.type
_entity.pdbx_description
1 polymer ?
#
loop_
_entity_poly.entity_id
_entity_poly.type
_entity_poly.pdbx_seq_one_letter_code
_entity_poly.pdbx_strand_id
1 'polypeptide(L)'
;AGRIMFPYWKSGKVVYFIGRKTEWTPDKKFDQGKYKKLQVKKDSKPYISDIISNKYFYGEDSLRGADYCIITEGVTDCIMALQSGIPCISPVTTRFRADDYDKILSLVSKLKQVIICNDNEDNDSGKKGAMDTAEYLEHNGVNVKLIELPKPDNIDKIDLAEYLKIHQVEDFNVLINTAVPIVRVKLNGLPVSDDPLNNVITATDFVKTGLNGQLMPYKVAFVETHIKNHFGFSSKIISEIISEMKSNVKEKKQQDKMDFQDTILTDPQEIIPDDIIEAARQIIFTGDPVGEILKVHSSLHVGDEPLAKALLVSIGIQSVKNSDGIHPKVSGDSGKGKTHCCKAMMHLLPKKYKFSTTLSDKAIYYMDIPEGAVIFSDDVDLSDGLQGIIKRATSNFQDGDTYTTIDINRAKQELTIPPRVAWWLTSVDDDQSLQLLNRQFGGGVDESDIQDRAVYEFQKKLLLSGEVGLPESREVKICRCIVEDIKHQLYTVIVPFADDMDWVDINNRRNFLIFADIIKAFAALRHRQRYHTENNEIIANIDDFNDAKELYIGRARNQGTKLTDAELKFCNLLNGAGELDYNVLQKSMNVSQGRISQIIHGKGKGDSGLINKVRGLIVEKRSVKTDDDTTVYKNVCSLHNFNPFDHYKTIITLKEGAEERFISHYPPITRILPEKNALPSYYITYITYYNNNISNKLIEKVTVTDSDEIKYPSLKTEKQGNKVITPQPIMKEQGNIDNKQGGILPKLPHNAQLQLTSDLVKFKKAHYSMTKFVDVDQFTLGFCDAHEQVWKPHASHVKEEVKRLNEIKWFLKAEDTQEVSSQQSTAKTIRNIIINRKINGLTKIDDLITQAGSVGISEDDTMEYIKQLKLDGSIFEPKNGYYGCV
;
A
#
# COMPACT_ATOMS: atom_id res chain seq x y z
N ALA A 1 -20.56 50.75 8.19
CA ALA A 1 -21.33 51.01 9.43
C ALA A 1 -22.81 50.77 9.16
N GLY A 2 -23.62 50.45 10.19
CA GLY A 2 -25.06 50.26 10.03
C GLY A 2 -25.50 48.97 9.31
N ARG A 3 -24.70 47.89 9.35
CA ARG A 3 -25.07 46.58 8.77
C ARG A 3 -25.30 45.55 9.87
N ILE A 4 -26.26 44.66 9.67
CA ILE A 4 -26.45 43.48 10.54
C ILE A 4 -25.41 42.44 10.13
N MET A 5 -24.61 41.95 11.08
CA MET A 5 -23.51 41.04 10.82
C MET A 5 -23.91 39.60 11.16
N PHE A 6 -23.71 38.68 10.21
CA PHE A 6 -23.93 37.25 10.40
C PHE A 6 -22.58 36.50 10.44
N PRO A 7 -22.27 35.79 11.55
CA PRO A 7 -21.07 34.96 11.66
C PRO A 7 -21.22 33.61 10.95
N TYR A 8 -20.17 33.17 10.26
CA TYR A 8 -20.06 31.82 9.71
C TYR A 8 -19.41 30.93 10.76
N TRP A 9 -20.04 29.79 11.03
CA TRP A 9 -19.58 28.84 12.04
C TRP A 9 -18.96 27.61 11.39
N LYS A 10 -17.84 27.15 11.95
CA LYS A 10 -17.22 25.86 11.63
C LYS A 10 -16.66 25.23 12.90
N SER A 11 -17.10 24.02 13.24
CA SER A 11 -16.72 23.31 14.46
C SER A 11 -16.90 24.16 15.72
N GLY A 12 -18.01 24.91 15.81
CA GLY A 12 -18.31 25.77 16.95
C GLY A 12 -17.43 27.03 17.07
N LYS A 13 -16.64 27.36 16.04
CA LYS A 13 -15.85 28.59 15.97
C LYS A 13 -16.33 29.50 14.86
N VAL A 14 -16.29 30.81 15.10
CA VAL A 14 -16.58 31.80 14.06
C VAL A 14 -15.36 31.95 13.15
N VAL A 15 -15.55 31.72 11.85
CA VAL A 15 -14.47 31.72 10.85
C VAL A 15 -14.58 32.83 9.81
N TYR A 16 -15.76 33.44 9.64
CA TYR A 16 -16.00 34.48 8.65
C TYR A 16 -17.25 35.31 9.01
N PHE A 17 -17.47 36.44 8.33
CA PHE A 17 -18.68 37.26 8.52
C PHE A 17 -19.21 37.81 7.20
N ILE A 18 -20.53 38.05 7.17
CA ILE A 18 -21.20 38.79 6.10
C ILE A 18 -22.16 39.82 6.70
N GLY A 19 -22.23 41.01 6.11
CA GLY A 19 -23.08 42.11 6.57
C GLY A 19 -24.27 42.37 5.64
N ARG A 20 -25.50 42.35 6.17
CA ARG A 20 -26.74 42.76 5.47
C ARG A 20 -26.96 44.26 5.59
N LYS A 21 -27.29 44.91 4.47
CA LYS A 21 -27.66 46.33 4.41
C LYS A 21 -28.92 46.59 5.25
N THR A 22 -28.96 47.74 5.93
CA THR A 22 -30.14 48.24 6.65
C THR A 22 -30.41 49.70 6.23
N GLU A 23 -31.51 50.26 6.72
CA GLU A 23 -31.86 51.68 6.58
C GLU A 23 -30.79 52.62 7.16
N TRP A 24 -30.00 52.14 8.13
CA TRP A 24 -28.91 52.89 8.75
C TRP A 24 -27.56 52.72 8.03
N THR A 25 -27.50 51.93 6.95
CA THR A 25 -26.26 51.79 6.17
C THR A 25 -26.03 53.08 5.35
N PRO A 26 -24.84 53.72 5.43
CA PRO A 26 -24.54 54.93 4.68
C PRO A 26 -24.76 54.75 3.17
N ASP A 27 -25.40 55.73 2.52
CA ASP A 27 -25.60 55.72 1.08
C ASP A 27 -24.32 56.15 0.34
N LYS A 28 -23.38 55.21 0.25
CA LYS A 28 -22.14 55.36 -0.51
C LYS A 28 -22.10 54.29 -1.59
N LYS A 29 -21.51 54.60 -2.76
CA LYS A 29 -21.31 53.64 -3.86
C LYS A 29 -20.70 52.30 -3.39
N PHE A 30 -19.75 52.37 -2.45
CA PHE A 30 -19.11 51.20 -1.85
C PHE A 30 -20.04 50.34 -0.96
N ASP A 31 -21.12 50.90 -0.43
CA ASP A 31 -22.05 50.28 0.52
C ASP A 31 -23.43 49.96 -0.08
N GLN A 32 -23.58 50.09 -1.40
CA GLN A 32 -24.84 49.86 -2.11
C GLN A 32 -25.30 48.39 -2.12
N GLY A 33 -24.39 47.41 -2.05
CA GLY A 33 -24.73 45.98 -2.15
C GLY A 33 -25.61 45.46 -0.99
N LYS A 34 -26.61 44.62 -1.31
CA LYS A 34 -27.54 43.95 -0.36
C LYS A 34 -26.77 43.22 0.75
N TYR A 35 -25.77 42.42 0.35
CA TYR A 35 -24.82 41.77 1.27
C TYR A 35 -23.38 42.22 1.00
N LYS A 36 -22.56 42.19 2.04
CA LYS A 36 -21.14 42.55 1.98
C LYS A 36 -20.30 41.54 2.76
N LYS A 37 -19.52 40.73 2.04
CA LYS A 37 -18.58 39.75 2.63
C LYS A 37 -17.35 40.47 3.18
N LEU A 38 -16.71 39.92 4.22
CA LEU A 38 -15.44 40.43 4.71
C LEU A 38 -14.38 40.43 3.60
N GLN A 39 -13.49 41.42 3.62
CA GLN A 39 -12.39 41.44 2.66
C GLN A 39 -11.39 40.33 3.00
N VAL A 40 -10.94 39.59 1.99
CA VAL A 40 -9.89 38.56 2.10
C VAL A 40 -8.55 39.15 1.66
N LYS A 41 -7.44 38.54 2.10
CA LYS A 41 -6.10 38.96 1.70
C LYS A 41 -5.92 38.82 0.18
N LYS A 42 -5.26 39.83 -0.40
CA LYS A 42 -4.82 39.92 -1.80
C LYS A 42 -3.48 40.63 -1.81
N ASP A 43 -2.70 40.51 -2.88
CA ASP A 43 -1.43 41.23 -3.03
C ASP A 43 -1.61 42.76 -2.89
N SER A 44 -2.74 43.27 -3.36
CA SER A 44 -3.12 44.68 -3.23
C SER A 44 -3.57 45.09 -1.80
N LYS A 45 -3.73 44.14 -0.89
CA LYS A 45 -4.24 44.33 0.49
C LYS A 45 -3.49 43.43 1.49
N PRO A 46 -2.16 43.59 1.63
CA PRO A 46 -1.34 42.72 2.47
C PRO A 46 -1.64 42.85 3.97
N TYR A 47 -2.30 43.95 4.38
CA TYR A 47 -2.69 44.23 5.77
C TYR A 47 -3.84 43.34 6.29
N ILE A 48 -4.52 42.59 5.41
CA ILE A 48 -5.59 41.67 5.79
C ILE A 48 -4.97 40.32 6.13
N SER A 49 -5.32 39.72 7.27
CA SER A 49 -4.81 38.40 7.67
C SER A 49 -5.22 37.28 6.71
N ASP A 50 -4.32 36.34 6.44
CA ASP A 50 -4.58 35.11 5.65
C ASP A 50 -5.65 34.20 6.30
N ILE A 51 -5.90 34.37 7.60
CA ILE A 51 -6.93 33.62 8.33
C ILE A 51 -8.34 34.02 7.84
N ILE A 52 -8.52 35.25 7.34
CA ILE A 52 -9.80 35.71 6.80
C ILE A 52 -9.97 35.16 5.39
N SER A 53 -10.72 34.07 5.29
CA SER A 53 -10.94 33.35 4.04
C SER A 53 -12.43 33.20 3.74
N ASN A 54 -12.81 33.45 2.48
CA ASN A 54 -14.16 33.22 1.98
C ASN A 54 -14.43 31.76 1.61
N LYS A 55 -13.55 30.83 2.01
CA LYS A 55 -13.65 29.39 1.74
C LYS A 55 -14.76 28.68 2.50
N TYR A 56 -15.71 29.36 3.15
CA TYR A 56 -16.76 28.76 3.97
C TYR A 56 -18.14 29.17 3.44
N PHE A 57 -19.06 28.21 3.38
CA PHE A 57 -20.47 28.46 3.12
C PHE A 57 -21.17 28.68 4.46
N TYR A 58 -22.26 29.44 4.43
CA TYR A 58 -23.04 29.61 5.64
C TYR A 58 -23.74 28.28 5.95
N GLY A 59 -23.79 27.87 7.21
CA GLY A 59 -24.53 26.69 7.65
C GLY A 59 -23.83 25.33 7.52
N GLU A 60 -22.54 25.27 7.13
CA GLU A 60 -21.82 23.99 6.92
C GLU A 60 -21.86 23.02 8.11
N ASP A 61 -21.88 23.51 9.35
CA ASP A 61 -21.94 22.66 10.55
C ASP A 61 -23.26 21.90 10.69
N SER A 62 -24.34 22.38 10.06
CA SER A 62 -25.65 21.73 10.08
C SER A 62 -25.69 20.40 9.35
N LEU A 63 -24.68 20.13 8.50
CA LEU A 63 -24.61 18.90 7.71
C LEU A 63 -24.08 17.70 8.49
N ARG A 64 -23.57 17.89 9.71
CA ARG A 64 -23.01 16.80 10.51
C ARG A 64 -24.13 15.86 10.97
N GLY A 65 -24.09 14.62 10.49
CA GLY A 65 -25.10 13.61 10.81
C GLY A 65 -26.44 13.82 10.12
N ALA A 66 -26.54 14.78 9.18
CA ALA A 66 -27.72 14.97 8.37
C ALA A 66 -27.75 13.95 7.22
N ASP A 67 -28.94 13.45 6.89
CA ASP A 67 -29.15 12.59 5.72
C ASP A 67 -29.34 13.41 4.43
N TYR A 68 -29.75 14.67 4.55
CA TYR A 68 -30.01 15.57 3.42
C TYR A 68 -29.53 17.00 3.71
N CYS A 69 -29.50 17.82 2.67
CA CYS A 69 -29.17 19.25 2.76
C CYS A 69 -30.08 20.08 1.86
N ILE A 70 -30.59 21.20 2.39
CA ILE A 70 -31.18 22.28 1.59
C ILE A 70 -30.08 23.26 1.16
N ILE A 71 -30.05 23.61 -0.12
CA ILE A 71 -29.21 24.69 -0.65
C ILE A 71 -30.13 25.87 -0.99
N THR A 72 -29.81 27.04 -0.44
CA THR A 72 -30.54 28.29 -0.66
C THR A 72 -29.62 29.35 -1.25
N GLU A 73 -30.16 30.27 -2.04
CA GLU A 73 -29.39 31.37 -2.63
C GLU A 73 -28.87 32.35 -1.55
N GLY A 74 -29.76 32.74 -0.63
CA GLY A 74 -29.51 33.78 0.38
C GLY A 74 -29.08 33.25 1.75
N VAL A 75 -28.23 34.01 2.43
CA VAL A 75 -27.83 33.70 3.81
C VAL A 75 -29.01 33.76 4.79
N THR A 76 -30.01 34.60 4.51
CA THR A 76 -31.17 34.79 5.38
C THR A 76 -32.14 33.62 5.32
N ASP A 77 -32.30 33.03 4.14
CA ASP A 77 -33.05 31.80 3.90
C ASP A 77 -32.43 30.63 4.65
N CYS A 78 -31.10 30.52 4.55
CA CYS A 78 -30.33 29.55 5.31
C CYS A 78 -30.48 29.76 6.82
N ILE A 79 -30.41 31.00 7.33
CA ILE A 79 -30.61 31.27 8.77
C ILE A 79 -32.01 30.82 9.23
N MET A 80 -33.07 31.15 8.48
CA MET A 80 -34.43 30.74 8.83
C MET A 80 -34.56 29.21 8.82
N ALA A 81 -34.06 28.53 7.78
CA ALA A 81 -34.06 27.08 7.71
C ALA A 81 -33.33 26.44 8.92
N LEU A 82 -32.15 26.96 9.27
CA LEU A 82 -31.39 26.48 10.42
C LEU A 82 -32.12 26.71 11.76
N GLN A 83 -32.81 27.83 11.92
CA GLN A 83 -33.64 28.10 13.10
C GLN A 83 -34.84 27.16 13.21
N SER A 84 -35.36 26.72 12.06
CA SER A 84 -36.39 25.70 11.94
C SER A 84 -35.86 24.26 12.05
N GLY A 85 -34.57 24.06 12.33
CA GLY A 85 -33.96 22.74 12.48
C GLY A 85 -33.71 22.00 11.15
N ILE A 86 -33.77 22.71 10.02
CA ILE A 86 -33.57 22.13 8.68
C ILE A 86 -32.08 22.27 8.31
N PRO A 87 -31.35 21.17 8.03
CA PRO A 87 -29.96 21.23 7.57
C PRO A 87 -29.85 22.01 6.26
N CYS A 88 -29.14 23.13 6.28
CA CYS A 88 -29.14 24.07 5.17
C CYS A 88 -27.78 24.74 5.01
N ILE A 89 -27.38 24.95 3.76
CA ILE A 89 -26.22 25.79 3.41
C ILE A 89 -26.60 26.91 2.44
N SER A 90 -25.84 27.99 2.49
CA SER A 90 -25.90 29.05 1.48
C SER A 90 -24.50 29.46 1.00
N PRO A 91 -24.24 29.43 -0.32
CA PRO A 91 -23.01 29.97 -0.91
C PRO A 91 -23.00 31.51 -0.99
N VAL A 92 -24.17 32.14 -0.82
CA VAL A 92 -24.39 33.59 -0.92
C VAL A 92 -23.90 34.13 -2.27
N THR A 93 -24.32 33.47 -3.34
CA THR A 93 -24.04 33.80 -4.75
C THR A 93 -25.18 33.29 -5.63
N THR A 94 -25.64 34.10 -6.59
CA THR A 94 -26.64 33.73 -7.61
C THR A 94 -26.12 32.72 -8.64
N ARG A 95 -24.78 32.64 -8.79
CA ARG A 95 -24.07 31.65 -9.59
C ARG A 95 -22.82 31.22 -8.84
N PHE A 96 -22.59 29.91 -8.75
CA PHE A 96 -21.37 29.37 -8.18
C PHE A 96 -20.16 29.82 -9.02
N ARG A 97 -19.06 30.15 -8.34
CA ARG A 97 -17.77 30.30 -9.03
C ARG A 97 -17.24 28.92 -9.33
N ALA A 98 -16.43 28.78 -10.38
CA ALA A 98 -15.75 27.52 -10.70
C ALA A 98 -15.04 26.93 -9.47
N ASP A 99 -14.39 27.79 -8.68
CA ASP A 99 -13.67 27.42 -7.45
C ASP A 99 -14.57 26.90 -6.29
N ASP A 100 -15.88 27.15 -6.34
CA ASP A 100 -16.83 26.75 -5.29
C ASP A 100 -17.43 25.35 -5.54
N TYR A 101 -17.25 24.79 -6.73
CA TYR A 101 -17.85 23.53 -7.17
C TYR A 101 -17.25 22.28 -6.49
N ASP A 102 -15.92 22.14 -6.45
CA ASP A 102 -15.25 21.05 -5.72
C ASP A 102 -15.61 21.08 -4.24
N LYS A 103 -15.75 22.29 -3.72
CA LYS A 103 -16.07 22.51 -2.33
C LYS A 103 -17.49 22.06 -2.00
N ILE A 104 -18.50 22.49 -2.76
CA ILE A 104 -19.88 22.06 -2.51
C ILE A 104 -19.99 20.54 -2.63
N LEU A 105 -19.33 19.94 -3.63
CA LEU A 105 -19.29 18.50 -3.82
C LEU A 105 -18.68 17.78 -2.62
N SER A 106 -17.56 18.27 -2.07
CA SER A 106 -16.94 17.68 -0.87
C SER A 106 -17.85 17.70 0.36
N LEU A 107 -18.74 18.70 0.47
CA LEU A 107 -19.67 18.84 1.59
C LEU A 107 -20.89 17.94 1.45
N VAL A 108 -21.41 17.77 0.22
CA VAL A 108 -22.70 17.11 -0.02
C VAL A 108 -22.60 15.70 -0.58
N SER A 109 -21.43 15.27 -1.07
CA SER A 109 -21.22 13.93 -1.67
C SER A 109 -21.56 12.75 -0.78
N LYS A 110 -21.50 12.93 0.55
CA LYS A 110 -21.82 11.88 1.54
C LYS A 110 -23.30 11.88 1.97
N LEU A 111 -24.08 12.86 1.53
CA LEU A 111 -25.50 12.96 1.87
C LEU A 111 -26.32 12.07 0.94
N LYS A 112 -27.44 11.54 1.44
CA LYS A 112 -28.35 10.72 0.64
C LYS A 112 -29.10 11.55 -0.41
N GLN A 113 -29.30 12.85 -0.12
CA GLN A 113 -30.04 13.75 -0.99
C GLN A 113 -29.62 15.22 -0.80
N VAL A 114 -29.57 15.96 -1.89
CA VAL A 114 -29.46 17.42 -1.91
C VAL A 114 -30.72 18.01 -2.51
N ILE A 115 -31.21 19.08 -1.91
CA ILE A 115 -32.42 19.76 -2.35
C ILE A 115 -32.09 21.23 -2.55
N ILE A 116 -32.27 21.71 -3.77
CA ILE A 116 -32.10 23.14 -4.07
C ILE A 116 -33.47 23.80 -3.94
N CYS A 117 -33.55 24.80 -3.06
CA CYS A 117 -34.75 25.59 -2.79
C CYS A 117 -34.42 27.05 -3.07
N ASN A 118 -34.79 27.51 -4.25
CA ASN A 118 -34.59 28.89 -4.67
C ASN A 118 -35.88 29.70 -4.53
N ASP A 119 -35.70 31.02 -4.58
CA ASP A 119 -36.80 31.96 -4.61
C ASP A 119 -37.69 31.68 -5.83
N ASN A 120 -39.01 31.75 -5.63
CA ASN A 120 -39.96 31.70 -6.73
C ASN A 120 -40.32 33.13 -7.14
N GLU A 121 -39.82 33.57 -8.30
CA GLU A 121 -40.07 34.89 -8.91
C GLU A 121 -40.34 34.73 -10.41
N ASP A 122 -41.03 35.68 -11.04
CA ASP A 122 -41.42 35.59 -12.47
C ASP A 122 -40.22 35.73 -13.43
N ASN A 123 -39.03 36.03 -12.90
CA ASN A 123 -37.80 36.20 -13.66
C ASN A 123 -36.99 34.89 -13.64
N ASP A 124 -36.76 34.27 -14.79
CA ASP A 124 -36.03 32.97 -14.95
C ASP A 124 -34.56 32.95 -14.46
N SER A 125 -34.07 34.05 -13.86
CA SER A 125 -32.69 34.20 -13.44
C SER A 125 -32.31 33.29 -12.27
N GLY A 126 -33.21 33.11 -11.29
CA GLY A 126 -33.02 32.21 -10.14
C GLY A 126 -33.11 30.73 -10.52
N LYS A 127 -33.95 30.39 -11.50
CA LYS A 127 -34.10 29.02 -12.04
C LYS A 127 -32.84 28.56 -12.77
N LYS A 128 -32.21 29.43 -13.56
CA LYS A 128 -30.97 29.10 -14.29
C LYS A 128 -29.79 28.80 -13.37
N GLY A 129 -29.59 29.59 -12.31
CA GLY A 129 -28.52 29.35 -11.34
C GLY A 129 -28.71 28.06 -10.51
N ALA A 130 -29.95 27.75 -10.14
CA ALA A 130 -30.31 26.45 -9.54
C ALA A 130 -29.97 25.29 -10.49
N MET A 131 -30.31 25.43 -11.77
CA MET A 131 -30.08 24.41 -12.79
C MET A 131 -28.59 24.11 -12.95
N ASP A 132 -27.75 25.15 -13.13
CA ASP A 132 -26.30 24.98 -13.30
C ASP A 132 -25.67 24.23 -12.12
N THR A 133 -26.17 24.48 -10.90
CA THR A 133 -25.70 23.82 -9.67
C THR A 133 -26.18 22.38 -9.59
N ALA A 134 -27.45 22.16 -9.88
CA ALA A 134 -28.06 20.85 -9.87
C ALA A 134 -27.39 19.93 -10.89
N GLU A 135 -27.11 20.45 -12.08
CA GLU A 135 -26.43 19.74 -13.16
C GLU A 135 -25.01 19.34 -12.78
N TYR A 136 -24.24 20.27 -12.22
CA TYR A 136 -22.90 19.98 -11.75
C TYR A 136 -22.89 18.86 -10.69
N LEU A 137 -23.76 18.95 -9.69
CA LEU A 137 -23.84 17.98 -8.61
C LEU A 137 -24.34 16.61 -9.12
N GLU A 138 -25.34 16.59 -9.99
CA GLU A 138 -25.85 15.38 -10.62
C GLU A 138 -24.80 14.68 -11.49
N HIS A 139 -24.04 15.43 -12.28
CA HIS A 139 -22.94 14.90 -13.09
C HIS A 139 -21.88 14.19 -12.21
N ASN A 140 -21.71 14.66 -10.98
CA ASN A 140 -20.81 14.08 -9.99
C ASN A 140 -21.48 13.03 -9.07
N GLY A 141 -22.63 12.48 -9.47
CA GLY A 141 -23.29 11.36 -8.80
C GLY A 141 -24.09 11.72 -7.55
N VAL A 142 -24.35 13.01 -7.30
CA VAL A 142 -25.17 13.46 -6.16
C VAL A 142 -26.65 13.41 -6.54
N ASN A 143 -27.49 12.86 -5.67
CA ASN A 143 -28.95 12.84 -5.85
C ASN A 143 -29.55 14.22 -5.56
N VAL A 144 -29.87 14.98 -6.62
CA VAL A 144 -30.38 16.36 -6.52
C VAL A 144 -31.88 16.45 -6.86
N LYS A 145 -32.62 17.16 -6.00
CA LYS A 145 -34.03 17.54 -6.25
C LYS A 145 -34.22 19.05 -6.14
N LEU A 146 -35.29 19.55 -6.75
CA LEU A 146 -35.71 20.94 -6.72
C LEU A 146 -37.03 21.09 -5.96
N ILE A 147 -37.11 22.11 -5.12
CA ILE A 147 -38.36 22.61 -4.54
C ILE A 147 -38.71 23.92 -5.25
N GLU A 148 -39.94 24.00 -5.75
CA GLU A 148 -40.55 25.27 -6.14
C GLU A 148 -41.49 25.69 -5.01
N LEU A 149 -41.22 26.86 -4.41
CA LEU A 149 -42.02 27.37 -3.30
C LEU A 149 -43.42 27.78 -3.79
N PRO A 150 -44.50 27.40 -3.10
CA PRO A 150 -45.84 27.87 -3.44
C PRO A 150 -45.92 29.40 -3.39
N LYS A 151 -46.20 30.04 -4.53
CA LYS A 151 -46.32 31.49 -4.66
C LYS A 151 -47.79 31.88 -4.87
N PRO A 152 -48.40 32.66 -3.96
CA PRO A 152 -49.70 33.28 -4.19
C PRO A 152 -49.69 34.23 -5.41
N ASP A 153 -50.78 34.31 -6.16
CA ASP A 153 -50.90 35.12 -7.39
C ASP A 153 -50.70 36.63 -7.17
N ASN A 154 -50.80 37.09 -5.93
CA ASN A 154 -50.74 38.51 -5.55
C ASN A 154 -49.35 38.98 -5.09
N ILE A 155 -48.32 38.13 -5.17
CA ILE A 155 -46.94 38.52 -4.84
C ILE A 155 -45.98 38.18 -5.98
N ASP A 156 -45.07 39.10 -6.26
CA ASP A 156 -44.12 38.98 -7.38
C ASP A 156 -43.05 37.92 -7.09
N LYS A 157 -42.71 37.74 -5.81
CA LYS A 157 -41.64 36.88 -5.32
C LYS A 157 -41.97 36.27 -3.97
N ILE A 158 -41.57 35.03 -3.75
CA ILE A 158 -41.50 34.40 -2.42
C ILE A 158 -40.13 33.74 -2.22
N ASP A 159 -39.48 34.04 -1.10
CA ASP A 159 -38.25 33.38 -0.66
C ASP A 159 -38.51 32.37 0.48
N LEU A 160 -37.53 31.53 0.79
CA LEU A 160 -37.70 30.50 1.83
C LEU A 160 -37.90 31.13 3.20
N ALA A 161 -37.22 32.25 3.48
CA ALA A 161 -37.38 32.97 4.73
C ALA A 161 -38.80 33.52 4.91
N GLU A 162 -39.46 33.97 3.85
CA GLU A 162 -40.86 34.42 3.84
C GLU A 162 -41.81 33.24 3.99
N TYR A 163 -41.57 32.14 3.27
CA TYR A 163 -42.37 30.92 3.38
C TYR A 163 -42.38 30.37 4.82
N LEU A 164 -41.22 30.24 5.46
CA LEU A 164 -41.09 29.71 6.82
C LEU A 164 -41.62 30.64 7.92
N LYS A 165 -41.96 31.91 7.61
CA LYS A 165 -42.63 32.80 8.57
C LYS A 165 -44.12 32.53 8.69
N ILE A 166 -44.73 32.05 7.61
CA ILE A 166 -46.19 31.89 7.50
C ILE A 166 -46.61 30.42 7.50
N HIS A 167 -45.67 29.50 7.27
CA HIS A 167 -45.88 28.05 7.26
C HIS A 167 -45.11 27.35 8.39
N GLN A 168 -45.61 26.20 8.82
CA GLN A 168 -44.92 25.35 9.79
C GLN A 168 -43.84 24.51 9.10
N VAL A 169 -42.91 23.96 9.89
CA VAL A 169 -41.83 23.10 9.36
C VAL A 169 -42.38 21.85 8.71
N GLU A 170 -43.51 21.33 9.22
CA GLU A 170 -44.23 20.20 8.67
C GLU A 170 -44.73 20.48 7.24
N ASP A 171 -45.17 21.70 6.95
CA ASP A 171 -45.59 22.10 5.59
C ASP A 171 -44.38 22.07 4.63
N PHE A 172 -43.23 22.54 5.09
CA PHE A 172 -41.99 22.48 4.31
C PHE A 172 -41.49 21.04 4.12
N ASN A 173 -41.68 20.16 5.10
CA ASN A 173 -41.37 18.73 4.97
C ASN A 173 -42.24 18.05 3.88
N VAL A 174 -43.48 18.51 3.68
CA VAL A 174 -44.28 18.05 2.53
C VAL A 174 -43.60 18.44 1.22
N LEU A 175 -43.09 19.68 1.10
CA LEU A 175 -42.36 20.12 -0.09
C LEU A 175 -41.06 19.34 -0.30
N ILE A 176 -40.34 18.97 0.76
CA ILE A 176 -39.16 18.10 0.69
C ILE A 176 -39.51 16.72 0.10
N ASN A 177 -40.64 16.16 0.51
CA ASN A 177 -41.10 14.85 0.06
C ASN A 177 -41.63 14.88 -1.39
N THR A 178 -42.20 16.01 -1.82
CA THR A 178 -42.69 16.21 -3.19
C THR A 178 -41.67 16.86 -4.11
N ALA A 179 -40.45 17.14 -3.62
CA ALA A 179 -39.38 17.74 -4.40
C ALA A 179 -39.11 16.95 -5.69
N VAL A 180 -38.95 17.68 -6.79
CA VAL A 180 -38.89 17.11 -8.13
C VAL A 180 -37.44 16.77 -8.48
N PRO A 181 -37.11 15.54 -8.88
CA PRO A 181 -35.77 15.21 -9.38
C PRO A 181 -35.41 16.08 -10.58
N ILE A 182 -34.16 16.54 -10.64
CA ILE A 182 -33.67 17.44 -11.69
C ILE A 182 -33.87 16.86 -13.11
N VAL A 183 -33.67 15.55 -13.27
CA VAL A 183 -33.95 14.82 -14.53
C VAL A 183 -35.38 15.06 -15.01
N ARG A 184 -36.36 15.05 -14.10
CA ARG A 184 -37.77 15.25 -14.46
C ARG A 184 -38.03 16.70 -14.88
N VAL A 185 -37.36 17.66 -14.26
CA VAL A 185 -37.43 19.07 -14.67
C VAL A 185 -36.86 19.24 -16.09
N LYS A 186 -35.72 18.61 -16.39
CA LYS A 186 -35.12 18.61 -17.74
C LYS A 186 -36.06 17.99 -18.78
N LEU A 187 -36.67 16.84 -18.48
CA LEU A 187 -37.64 16.19 -19.37
C LEU A 187 -38.81 17.13 -19.68
N ASN A 188 -39.39 17.74 -18.65
CA ASN A 188 -40.53 18.65 -18.81
C ASN A 188 -40.19 19.89 -19.67
N GLY A 189 -38.92 20.30 -19.72
CA GLY A 189 -38.44 21.39 -20.56
C GLY A 189 -38.21 21.02 -22.02
N LEU A 190 -38.30 19.74 -22.39
CA LEU A 190 -38.11 19.31 -23.78
C LEU A 190 -39.37 19.61 -24.61
N PRO A 191 -39.22 20.20 -25.81
CA PRO A 191 -40.34 20.48 -26.68
C PRO A 191 -40.97 19.18 -27.18
N VAL A 192 -42.31 19.16 -27.23
CA VAL A 192 -43.07 18.10 -27.92
C VAL A 192 -43.39 18.60 -29.32
N SER A 193 -42.87 17.92 -30.33
CA SER A 193 -43.07 18.20 -31.75
C SER A 193 -44.35 17.54 -32.27
N ASP A 194 -44.97 18.13 -33.30
CA ASP A 194 -46.07 17.48 -34.02
C ASP A 194 -45.61 16.28 -34.87
N ASP A 195 -44.30 16.21 -35.19
CA ASP A 195 -43.70 15.07 -35.89
C ASP A 195 -43.29 13.97 -34.89
N PRO A 196 -43.93 12.78 -34.92
CA PRO A 196 -43.61 11.69 -34.01
C PRO A 196 -42.14 11.24 -34.06
N LEU A 197 -41.49 11.37 -35.23
CA LEU A 197 -40.08 10.95 -35.37
C LEU A 197 -39.15 11.88 -34.58
N ASN A 198 -39.40 13.19 -34.61
CA ASN A 198 -38.61 14.16 -33.84
C ASN A 198 -38.76 13.94 -32.33
N ASN A 199 -39.95 13.55 -31.88
CA ASN A 199 -40.16 13.18 -30.47
C ASN A 199 -39.36 11.93 -30.10
N VAL A 200 -39.35 10.90 -30.95
CA VAL A 200 -38.57 9.68 -30.71
C VAL A 200 -37.07 10.00 -30.66
N ILE A 201 -36.57 10.85 -31.56
CA ILE A 201 -35.17 11.30 -31.56
C ILE A 201 -34.84 12.05 -30.26
N THR A 202 -35.67 13.02 -29.89
CA THR A 202 -35.49 13.85 -28.69
C THR A 202 -35.52 13.00 -27.41
N ALA A 203 -36.46 12.06 -27.32
CA ALA A 203 -36.55 11.14 -26.20
C ALA A 203 -35.34 10.20 -26.13
N THR A 204 -34.90 9.66 -27.27
CA THR A 204 -33.75 8.75 -27.33
C THR A 204 -32.45 9.48 -26.96
N ASP A 205 -32.29 10.72 -27.40
CA ASP A 205 -31.16 11.56 -27.00
C ASP A 205 -31.19 11.85 -25.50
N PHE A 206 -32.35 12.21 -24.95
CA PHE A 206 -32.51 12.43 -23.52
C PHE A 206 -32.22 11.17 -22.67
N VAL A 207 -32.60 9.98 -23.15
CA VAL A 207 -32.24 8.70 -22.49
C VAL A 207 -30.73 8.48 -22.52
N LYS A 208 -30.06 8.85 -23.61
CA LYS A 208 -28.61 8.71 -23.78
C LYS A 208 -27.83 9.72 -22.91
N THR A 209 -28.26 10.98 -22.87
CA THR A 209 -27.53 12.09 -22.25
C THR A 209 -28.08 12.46 -20.86
N GLY A 210 -29.39 12.66 -20.74
CA GLY A 210 -30.07 13.15 -19.55
C GLY A 210 -30.25 12.12 -18.43
N LEU A 211 -30.20 10.83 -18.74
CA LEU A 211 -30.21 9.73 -17.76
C LEU A 211 -28.82 9.12 -17.51
N ASN A 212 -27.75 9.75 -18.00
CA ASN A 212 -26.41 9.19 -17.85
C ASN A 212 -26.02 9.01 -16.36
N GLY A 213 -25.27 7.96 -16.05
CA GLY A 213 -24.90 7.61 -14.66
C GLY A 213 -25.99 6.92 -13.81
N GLN A 214 -27.26 6.91 -14.24
CA GLN A 214 -28.34 6.24 -13.50
C GLN A 214 -28.36 4.71 -13.74
N LEU A 215 -28.77 3.95 -12.71
CA LEU A 215 -28.90 2.49 -12.78
C LEU A 215 -29.96 2.07 -13.82
N MET A 216 -29.74 0.96 -14.52
CA MET A 216 -30.64 0.48 -15.59
C MET A 216 -32.11 0.29 -15.13
N PRO A 217 -32.41 -0.24 -13.93
CA PRO A 217 -33.79 -0.30 -13.45
C PRO A 217 -34.45 1.07 -13.32
N TYR A 218 -33.71 2.09 -12.86
CA TYR A 218 -34.21 3.46 -12.79
C TYR A 218 -34.48 4.00 -14.19
N LYS A 219 -33.56 3.79 -15.14
CA LYS A 219 -33.73 4.23 -16.54
C LYS A 219 -34.98 3.62 -17.17
N VAL A 220 -35.17 2.31 -17.02
CA VAL A 220 -36.34 1.60 -17.56
C VAL A 220 -37.63 2.16 -16.96
N ALA A 221 -37.72 2.25 -15.63
CA ALA A 221 -38.90 2.79 -14.96
C ALA A 221 -39.19 4.23 -15.39
N PHE A 222 -38.15 5.07 -15.52
CA PHE A 222 -38.29 6.46 -15.96
C PHE A 222 -38.78 6.56 -17.40
N VAL A 223 -38.30 5.71 -18.30
CA VAL A 223 -38.78 5.65 -19.70
C VAL A 223 -40.24 5.22 -19.76
N GLU A 224 -40.61 4.14 -19.05
CA GLU A 224 -41.96 3.57 -19.06
C GLU A 224 -43.03 4.49 -18.48
N THR A 225 -42.64 5.36 -17.56
CA THR A 225 -43.55 6.27 -16.85
C THR A 225 -43.46 7.70 -17.39
N HIS A 226 -42.31 8.34 -17.27
CA HIS A 226 -42.17 9.78 -17.49
C HIS A 226 -42.01 10.11 -18.98
N ILE A 227 -41.12 9.43 -19.71
CA ILE A 227 -40.92 9.69 -21.15
C ILE A 227 -42.17 9.31 -21.93
N LYS A 228 -42.78 8.16 -21.59
CA LYS A 228 -44.05 7.73 -22.16
C LYS A 228 -45.14 8.80 -22.04
N ASN A 229 -45.29 9.38 -20.85
CA ASN A 229 -46.33 10.38 -20.59
C ASN A 229 -46.00 11.74 -21.22
N HIS A 230 -44.73 12.17 -21.21
CA HIS A 230 -44.32 13.47 -21.76
C HIS A 230 -44.53 13.56 -23.28
N PHE A 231 -44.12 12.52 -24.02
CA PHE A 231 -44.23 12.49 -25.48
C PHE A 231 -45.46 11.72 -25.99
N GLY A 232 -46.28 11.15 -25.10
CA GLY A 232 -47.49 10.41 -25.47
C GLY A 232 -47.24 9.09 -26.23
N PHE A 233 -46.11 8.43 -25.98
CA PHE A 233 -45.73 7.23 -26.75
C PHE A 233 -46.58 5.99 -26.44
N SER A 234 -46.77 5.17 -27.48
CA SER A 234 -47.35 3.83 -27.31
C SER A 234 -46.39 2.89 -26.58
N SER A 235 -46.93 1.85 -25.93
CA SER A 235 -46.10 0.82 -25.27
C SER A 235 -45.13 0.11 -26.23
N LYS A 236 -45.44 0.09 -27.54
CA LYS A 236 -44.56 -0.48 -28.57
C LYS A 236 -43.29 0.35 -28.76
N ILE A 237 -43.44 1.67 -28.94
CA ILE A 237 -42.31 2.61 -29.10
C ILE A 237 -41.45 2.60 -27.83
N ILE A 238 -42.06 2.57 -26.65
CA ILE A 238 -41.34 2.46 -25.38
C ILE A 238 -40.51 1.17 -25.30
N SER A 239 -41.08 0.04 -25.74
CA SER A 239 -40.36 -1.23 -25.78
C SER A 239 -39.17 -1.18 -26.74
N GLU A 240 -39.31 -0.50 -27.87
CA GLU A 240 -38.23 -0.28 -28.85
C GLU A 240 -37.11 0.60 -28.27
N ILE A 241 -37.43 1.73 -27.62
CA ILE A 241 -36.45 2.60 -26.95
C ILE A 241 -35.71 1.84 -25.85
N ILE A 242 -36.42 1.03 -25.05
CA ILE A 242 -35.80 0.20 -24.00
C ILE A 242 -34.92 -0.89 -24.60
N SER A 243 -35.34 -1.50 -25.72
CA SER A 243 -34.55 -2.50 -26.43
C SER A 243 -33.26 -1.89 -26.97
N GLU A 244 -33.35 -0.73 -27.65
CA GLU A 244 -32.20 0.02 -28.15
C GLU A 244 -31.25 0.37 -27.00
N MET A 245 -31.78 0.90 -25.89
CA MET A 245 -31.01 1.21 -24.68
C MET A 245 -30.27 -0.01 -24.13
N LYS A 246 -30.90 -1.19 -24.09
CA LYS A 246 -30.26 -2.43 -23.63
C LYS A 246 -29.25 -2.99 -24.64
N SER A 247 -29.50 -2.84 -25.93
CA SER A 247 -28.60 -3.27 -27.00
C SER A 247 -27.32 -2.43 -27.07
N ASN A 248 -27.44 -1.10 -26.92
CA ASN A 248 -26.30 -0.18 -26.82
C ASN A 248 -25.39 -0.49 -25.62
N VAL A 249 -25.93 -1.06 -24.52
CA VAL A 249 -25.13 -1.54 -23.39
C VAL A 249 -24.44 -2.88 -23.69
N LYS A 250 -25.01 -3.74 -24.53
CA LYS A 250 -24.36 -4.98 -24.98
C LYS A 250 -23.25 -4.71 -26.00
N GLU A 251 -23.49 -3.78 -26.91
CA GLU A 251 -22.50 -3.32 -27.90
C GLU A 251 -21.39 -2.49 -27.22
N LYS A 252 -21.72 -1.58 -26.27
CA LYS A 252 -20.70 -1.01 -25.38
C LYS A 252 -19.96 -2.06 -24.57
N LYS A 253 -20.59 -3.09 -24.00
CA LYS A 253 -19.86 -4.18 -23.31
C LYS A 253 -18.95 -5.01 -24.22
N GLN A 254 -19.14 -5.00 -25.54
CA GLN A 254 -18.27 -5.65 -26.52
C GLN A 254 -17.18 -4.70 -27.03
N GLN A 255 -17.50 -3.43 -27.26
CA GLN A 255 -16.56 -2.38 -27.63
C GLN A 255 -15.67 -1.99 -26.45
N ASP A 256 -16.23 -1.77 -25.27
CA ASP A 256 -15.56 -1.61 -23.97
C ASP A 256 -14.81 -2.88 -23.57
N LYS A 257 -14.99 -4.04 -24.21
CA LYS A 257 -14.13 -5.24 -24.05
C LYS A 257 -12.86 -5.16 -24.90
N MET A 258 -12.92 -4.43 -26.02
CA MET A 258 -11.77 -4.11 -26.88
C MET A 258 -11.07 -2.82 -26.42
N ASP A 259 -11.81 -1.84 -25.90
CA ASP A 259 -11.30 -0.61 -25.26
C ASP A 259 -11.01 -0.78 -23.75
N PHE A 260 -11.39 -1.92 -23.14
CA PHE A 260 -11.02 -2.28 -21.75
C PHE A 260 -9.51 -2.45 -21.56
N GLN A 261 -8.80 -2.60 -22.66
CA GLN A 261 -7.35 -2.67 -22.65
C GLN A 261 -6.72 -1.28 -22.39
N ASP A 262 -7.49 -0.18 -22.53
CA ASP A 262 -6.98 1.19 -22.44
C ASP A 262 -7.68 2.14 -21.44
N THR A 263 -8.75 1.75 -20.72
CA THR A 263 -9.38 2.69 -19.75
C THR A 263 -9.94 2.04 -18.47
N ILE A 264 -9.16 2.06 -17.38
CA ILE A 264 -9.60 1.72 -16.01
C ILE A 264 -9.83 3.01 -15.20
N LEU A 265 -11.08 3.21 -14.76
CA LEU A 265 -11.57 3.97 -13.59
C LEU A 265 -11.13 5.45 -13.41
N THR A 266 -12.02 6.38 -13.74
CA THR A 266 -12.03 7.74 -13.16
C THR A 266 -12.73 7.74 -11.79
N ASP A 267 -12.01 7.33 -10.74
CA ASP A 267 -11.92 8.18 -9.52
C ASP A 267 -11.31 9.50 -10.04
N PRO A 268 -11.75 10.74 -9.69
CA PRO A 268 -11.12 11.96 -10.20
C PRO A 268 -9.63 11.79 -10.08
N GLN A 269 -8.95 11.61 -11.23
CA GLN A 269 -7.58 11.12 -11.25
C GLN A 269 -6.82 12.04 -10.33
N GLU A 270 -6.36 11.49 -9.20
CA GLU A 270 -5.38 12.20 -8.40
C GLU A 270 -4.22 12.39 -9.35
N ILE A 271 -4.07 13.61 -9.88
CA ILE A 271 -3.02 13.92 -10.86
C ILE A 271 -1.73 13.63 -10.12
N ILE A 272 -1.14 12.46 -10.41
CA ILE A 272 0.10 12.03 -9.79
C ILE A 272 1.18 12.90 -10.44
N PRO A 273 1.89 13.74 -9.67
CA PRO A 273 2.96 14.56 -10.23
C PRO A 273 3.99 13.73 -11.00
N ASP A 274 4.49 14.27 -12.12
CA ASP A 274 5.46 13.57 -12.98
C ASP A 274 6.73 13.15 -12.23
N ASP A 275 7.15 13.91 -11.21
CA ASP A 275 8.31 13.57 -10.40
C ASP A 275 8.11 12.29 -9.57
N ILE A 276 6.88 11.96 -9.18
CA ILE A 276 6.52 10.74 -8.45
C ILE A 276 6.56 9.55 -9.41
N ILE A 277 6.00 9.72 -10.61
CA ILE A 277 6.02 8.69 -11.66
C ILE A 277 7.47 8.37 -12.04
N GLU A 278 8.30 9.40 -12.23
CA GLU A 278 9.71 9.23 -12.59
C GLU A 278 10.51 8.57 -11.47
N ALA A 279 10.28 8.96 -10.21
CA ALA A 279 10.91 8.30 -9.07
C ALA A 279 10.51 6.82 -8.97
N ALA A 280 9.23 6.49 -9.17
CA ALA A 280 8.77 5.10 -9.19
C ALA A 280 9.44 4.32 -10.32
N ARG A 281 9.53 4.88 -11.53
CA ARG A 281 10.22 4.26 -12.67
C ARG A 281 11.70 3.99 -12.37
N GLN A 282 12.42 4.95 -11.80
CA GLN A 282 13.83 4.75 -11.44
C GLN A 282 14.01 3.55 -10.51
N ILE A 283 13.12 3.39 -9.53
CA ILE A 283 13.14 2.27 -8.59
C ILE A 283 12.81 0.95 -9.30
N ILE A 284 11.76 0.93 -10.12
CA ILE A 284 11.34 -0.24 -10.90
C ILE A 284 12.45 -0.73 -11.83
N PHE A 285 13.11 0.17 -12.56
CA PHE A 285 14.10 -0.21 -13.56
C PHE A 285 15.51 -0.44 -12.99
N THR A 286 15.91 0.31 -11.95
CA THR A 286 17.31 0.32 -11.49
C THR A 286 17.52 0.19 -9.99
N GLY A 287 16.47 0.41 -9.18
CA GLY A 287 16.50 0.32 -7.72
C GLY A 287 16.10 -1.06 -7.18
N ASP A 288 15.55 -1.10 -5.97
CA ASP A 288 14.94 -2.29 -5.39
C ASP A 288 13.47 -2.00 -5.03
N PRO A 289 12.51 -2.42 -5.88
CA PRO A 289 11.09 -2.21 -5.65
C PRO A 289 10.59 -2.84 -4.34
N VAL A 290 11.11 -4.02 -4.00
CA VAL A 290 10.72 -4.76 -2.79
C VAL A 290 11.23 -4.03 -1.57
N GLY A 291 12.54 -3.70 -1.56
CA GLY A 291 13.18 -2.96 -0.48
C GLY A 291 12.55 -1.59 -0.25
N GLU A 292 12.19 -0.83 -1.31
CA GLU A 292 11.56 0.47 -1.12
C GLU A 292 10.16 0.35 -0.49
N ILE A 293 9.31 -0.57 -0.98
CA ILE A 293 7.97 -0.76 -0.40
C ILE A 293 8.07 -1.14 1.08
N LEU A 294 8.98 -2.05 1.43
CA LEU A 294 9.20 -2.48 2.82
C LEU A 294 9.76 -1.34 3.67
N LYS A 295 10.71 -0.55 3.15
CA LYS A 295 11.26 0.62 3.84
C LYS A 295 10.18 1.67 4.14
N VAL A 296 9.30 1.95 3.18
CA VAL A 296 8.18 2.88 3.38
C VAL A 296 7.19 2.28 4.38
N HIS A 297 6.88 0.98 4.30
CA HIS A 297 6.07 0.28 5.30
C HIS A 297 6.67 0.42 6.71
N SER A 298 7.97 0.19 6.89
CA SER A 298 8.67 0.33 8.17
C SER A 298 8.68 1.76 8.73
N SER A 299 8.50 2.78 7.87
CA SER A 299 8.33 4.16 8.31
C SER A 299 6.94 4.43 8.90
N LEU A 300 5.95 3.62 8.52
CA LEU A 300 4.57 3.70 9.00
C LEU A 300 4.31 2.76 10.18
N HIS A 301 4.97 1.59 10.18
CA HIS A 301 4.80 0.53 11.17
C HIS A 301 6.16 0.06 11.68
N VAL A 302 6.38 0.12 13.00
CA VAL A 302 7.64 -0.30 13.62
C VAL A 302 7.64 -1.82 13.78
N GLY A 303 8.69 -2.49 13.30
CA GLY A 303 8.86 -3.95 13.47
C GLY A 303 8.08 -4.80 12.47
N ASP A 304 7.89 -6.08 12.81
CA ASP A 304 7.09 -7.06 12.05
C ASP A 304 7.46 -7.24 10.56
N GLU A 305 8.74 -7.05 10.22
CA GLU A 305 9.24 -7.17 8.85
C GLU A 305 8.87 -8.51 8.17
N PRO A 306 8.92 -9.69 8.83
CA PRO A 306 8.49 -10.93 8.20
C PRO A 306 7.01 -10.94 7.79
N LEU A 307 6.13 -10.32 8.60
CA LEU A 307 4.71 -10.18 8.27
C LEU A 307 4.54 -9.19 7.12
N ALA A 308 5.25 -8.06 7.13
CA ALA A 308 5.25 -7.09 6.03
C ALA A 308 5.67 -7.74 4.71
N LYS A 309 6.76 -8.53 4.72
CA LYS A 309 7.21 -9.32 3.56
C LYS A 309 6.14 -10.31 3.08
N ALA A 310 5.47 -11.02 3.98
CA ALA A 310 4.40 -11.95 3.63
C ALA A 310 3.19 -11.24 2.98
N LEU A 311 2.79 -10.08 3.50
CA LEU A 311 1.75 -9.24 2.91
C LEU A 311 2.14 -8.80 1.49
N LEU A 312 3.38 -8.32 1.30
CA LEU A 312 3.88 -7.88 0.00
C LEU A 312 3.95 -9.01 -1.04
N VAL A 313 4.44 -10.19 -0.64
CA VAL A 313 4.47 -11.39 -1.49
C VAL A 313 3.06 -11.80 -1.91
N SER A 314 2.08 -11.69 -1.00
CA SER A 314 0.67 -11.95 -1.34
C SER A 314 0.07 -10.95 -2.34
N ILE A 315 0.68 -9.77 -2.50
CA ILE A 315 0.31 -8.79 -3.53
C ILE A 315 0.97 -9.14 -4.86
N GLY A 316 2.27 -9.46 -4.84
CA GLY A 316 3.05 -9.81 -6.03
C GLY A 316 2.51 -11.05 -6.75
N ILE A 317 2.08 -12.05 -5.98
CA ILE A 317 1.56 -13.31 -6.54
C ILE A 317 0.25 -13.13 -7.32
N GLN A 318 -0.50 -12.05 -7.08
CA GLN A 318 -1.74 -11.73 -7.80
C GLN A 318 -1.49 -11.37 -9.27
N SER A 319 -0.23 -11.09 -9.64
CA SER A 319 0.19 -10.85 -11.02
C SER A 319 0.77 -12.09 -11.71
N VAL A 320 0.69 -13.29 -11.11
CA VAL A 320 1.28 -14.53 -11.67
C VAL A 320 0.19 -15.51 -12.12
N LYS A 321 0.23 -15.92 -13.39
CA LYS A 321 -0.73 -16.86 -13.99
C LYS A 321 -0.52 -18.30 -13.55
N ASN A 322 0.73 -18.75 -13.48
CA ASN A 322 1.10 -20.12 -13.15
C ASN A 322 1.35 -20.31 -11.65
N SER A 323 0.46 -19.75 -10.82
CA SER A 323 0.51 -19.76 -9.36
C SER A 323 -0.80 -20.28 -8.77
N ASP A 324 -0.72 -20.98 -7.64
CA ASP A 324 -1.89 -21.41 -6.86
C ASP A 324 -2.29 -20.37 -5.80
N GLY A 325 -1.43 -19.37 -5.56
CA GLY A 325 -1.72 -18.21 -4.73
C GLY A 325 -1.18 -18.35 -3.32
N ILE A 326 -0.97 -17.20 -2.66
CA ILE A 326 -0.43 -17.14 -1.30
C ILE A 326 -1.31 -16.22 -0.47
N HIS A 327 -1.71 -16.70 0.71
CA HIS A 327 -2.55 -15.94 1.64
C HIS A 327 -1.80 -15.71 2.94
N PRO A 328 -1.67 -14.48 3.44
CA PRO A 328 -0.90 -14.23 4.63
C PRO A 328 -1.63 -14.74 5.89
N LYS A 329 -0.90 -15.38 6.80
CA LYS A 329 -1.36 -15.69 8.15
C LYS A 329 -1.10 -14.46 9.03
N VAL A 330 -2.15 -13.93 9.65
CA VAL A 330 -2.04 -12.76 10.53
C VAL A 330 -2.57 -13.11 11.93
N SER A 331 -1.68 -13.63 12.78
CA SER A 331 -2.00 -14.13 14.13
C SER A 331 -1.09 -13.50 15.20
N GLY A 332 -1.56 -13.44 16.46
CA GLY A 332 -0.81 -12.93 17.61
C GLY A 332 -1.74 -12.27 18.65
N ASP A 333 -1.20 -11.88 19.81
CA ASP A 333 -1.98 -11.35 20.93
C ASP A 333 -2.65 -10.00 20.62
N SER A 334 -3.76 -9.73 21.31
CA SER A 334 -4.51 -8.47 21.15
C SER A 334 -3.64 -7.27 21.53
N GLY A 335 -3.72 -6.19 20.74
CA GLY A 335 -2.95 -4.96 20.98
C GLY A 335 -1.50 -4.96 20.44
N LYS A 336 -1.00 -6.08 19.91
CA LYS A 336 0.39 -6.22 19.42
C LYS A 336 0.65 -5.77 17.97
N GLY A 337 -0.18 -4.87 17.42
CA GLY A 337 0.13 -4.21 16.14
C GLY A 337 -0.29 -4.92 14.84
N LYS A 338 -0.88 -6.12 14.87
CA LYS A 338 -1.35 -6.89 13.68
C LYS A 338 -2.17 -6.06 12.68
N THR A 339 -3.25 -5.48 13.17
CA THR A 339 -4.16 -4.62 12.41
C THR A 339 -3.43 -3.42 11.83
N HIS A 340 -2.51 -2.83 12.61
CA HIS A 340 -1.73 -1.68 12.19
C HIS A 340 -0.75 -2.06 11.06
N CYS A 341 -0.10 -3.22 11.15
CA CYS A 341 0.79 -3.74 10.11
C CYS A 341 0.05 -3.95 8.78
N CYS A 342 -1.14 -4.55 8.82
CA CYS A 342 -2.00 -4.72 7.64
C CYS A 342 -2.46 -3.37 7.07
N LYS A 343 -2.92 -2.45 7.93
CA LYS A 343 -3.37 -1.10 7.50
C LYS A 343 -2.24 -0.29 6.88
N ALA A 344 -1.02 -0.39 7.42
CA ALA A 344 0.17 0.25 6.86
C ALA A 344 0.48 -0.27 5.45
N MET A 345 0.43 -1.60 5.22
CA MET A 345 0.64 -2.15 3.88
C MET A 345 -0.52 -1.81 2.91
N MET A 346 -1.77 -1.87 3.38
CA MET A 346 -2.94 -1.42 2.60
C MET A 346 -2.82 0.05 2.16
N HIS A 347 -2.17 0.89 2.97
CA HIS A 347 -1.96 2.29 2.67
C HIS A 347 -1.08 2.52 1.43
N LEU A 348 -0.16 1.58 1.17
CA LEU A 348 0.77 1.59 0.03
C LEU A 348 0.12 1.07 -1.27
N LEU A 349 -1.08 0.47 -1.19
CA LEU A 349 -1.80 -0.04 -2.35
C LEU A 349 -2.61 1.08 -3.05
N PRO A 350 -2.73 1.02 -4.39
CA PRO A 350 -3.70 1.82 -5.12
C PRO A 350 -5.11 1.60 -4.58
N LYS A 351 -5.91 2.68 -4.51
CA LYS A 351 -7.25 2.66 -3.87
C LYS A 351 -8.17 1.59 -4.46
N LYS A 352 -8.08 1.33 -5.76
CA LYS A 352 -8.90 0.33 -6.46
C LYS A 352 -8.66 -1.11 -6.00
N TYR A 353 -7.48 -1.43 -5.45
CA TYR A 353 -7.15 -2.80 -5.03
C TYR A 353 -7.36 -3.05 -3.53
N LYS A 354 -7.85 -2.08 -2.74
CA LYS A 354 -7.90 -2.20 -1.28
C LYS A 354 -9.33 -2.14 -0.73
N PHE A 355 -9.76 -3.22 -0.06
CA PHE A 355 -11.08 -3.33 0.57
C PHE A 355 -10.90 -3.64 2.05
N SER A 356 -11.32 -2.71 2.91
CA SER A 356 -11.31 -2.89 4.37
C SER A 356 -12.76 -2.95 4.86
N THR A 357 -13.26 -4.14 5.21
CA THR A 357 -14.66 -4.32 5.61
C THR A 357 -14.84 -5.50 6.56
N THR A 358 -15.93 -5.50 7.32
CA THR A 358 -16.43 -6.67 8.06
C THR A 358 -17.36 -7.45 7.13
N LEU A 359 -17.07 -8.72 6.88
CA LEU A 359 -17.83 -9.53 5.92
C LEU A 359 -18.88 -10.38 6.64
N SER A 360 -20.15 -10.26 6.23
CA SER A 360 -21.12 -11.34 6.43
C SER A 360 -20.96 -12.38 5.32
N ASP A 361 -21.28 -13.64 5.60
CA ASP A 361 -20.96 -14.80 4.73
C ASP A 361 -21.14 -14.54 3.25
N LYS A 362 -22.32 -14.05 2.83
CA LYS A 362 -22.65 -13.88 1.41
C LYS A 362 -22.44 -12.47 0.88
N ALA A 363 -22.16 -11.46 1.72
CA ALA A 363 -22.02 -10.07 1.27
C ALA A 363 -20.91 -9.92 0.23
N ILE A 364 -19.85 -10.73 0.32
CA ILE A 364 -18.71 -10.69 -0.59
C ILE A 364 -19.11 -10.85 -2.06
N TYR A 365 -20.11 -11.69 -2.36
CA TYR A 365 -20.57 -11.94 -3.73
C TYR A 365 -21.31 -10.75 -4.34
N TYR A 366 -21.74 -9.78 -3.52
CA TYR A 366 -22.44 -8.58 -3.97
C TYR A 366 -21.52 -7.35 -4.03
N MET A 367 -20.26 -7.49 -3.63
CA MET A 367 -19.29 -6.40 -3.68
C MET A 367 -18.68 -6.31 -5.08
N ASP A 368 -18.48 -5.09 -5.56
CA ASP A 368 -17.78 -4.82 -6.83
C ASP A 368 -16.26 -4.88 -6.58
N ILE A 369 -15.70 -6.09 -6.65
CA ILE A 369 -14.30 -6.36 -6.35
C ILE A 369 -13.56 -6.55 -7.69
N PRO A 370 -12.46 -5.81 -7.95
CA PRO A 370 -11.63 -6.05 -9.12
C PRO A 370 -10.73 -7.28 -8.92
N GLU A 371 -10.28 -7.85 -10.04
CA GLU A 371 -9.29 -8.93 -10.02
C GLU A 371 -8.01 -8.49 -9.29
N GLY A 372 -7.43 -9.39 -8.50
CA GLY A 372 -6.20 -9.08 -7.77
C GLY A 372 -6.38 -8.06 -6.64
N ALA A 373 -7.59 -7.91 -6.11
CA ALA A 373 -7.85 -7.08 -4.92
C ALA A 373 -7.37 -7.74 -3.62
N VAL A 374 -7.11 -6.90 -2.62
CA VAL A 374 -6.83 -7.30 -1.24
C VAL A 374 -8.04 -7.00 -0.37
N ILE A 375 -8.56 -8.04 0.28
CA ILE A 375 -9.65 -7.95 1.26
C ILE A 375 -9.04 -8.05 2.65
N PHE A 376 -9.09 -6.95 3.38
CA PHE A 376 -8.72 -6.88 4.78
C PHE A 376 -9.96 -6.91 5.67
N SER A 377 -9.97 -7.81 6.65
CA SER A 377 -11.03 -7.91 7.65
C SER A 377 -10.41 -8.17 9.02
N ASP A 378 -10.82 -7.36 10.00
CA ASP A 378 -10.17 -7.27 11.31
C ASP A 378 -10.97 -8.02 12.38
N ASP A 379 -10.31 -8.75 13.27
CA ASP A 379 -10.88 -9.53 14.38
C ASP A 379 -12.08 -10.40 13.95
N VAL A 380 -11.89 -11.21 12.91
CA VAL A 380 -12.98 -11.98 12.32
C VAL A 380 -13.16 -13.33 13.02
N ASP A 381 -14.30 -13.49 13.69
CA ASP A 381 -14.84 -14.81 14.01
C ASP A 381 -15.42 -15.44 12.73
N LEU A 382 -14.63 -16.29 12.07
CA LEU A 382 -15.01 -16.88 10.78
C LEU A 382 -16.10 -17.95 10.95
N SER A 383 -17.32 -17.63 10.52
CA SER A 383 -18.41 -18.61 10.38
C SER A 383 -18.04 -19.77 9.44
N ASP A 384 -18.65 -20.94 9.62
CA ASP A 384 -18.43 -22.09 8.72
C ASP A 384 -18.75 -21.76 7.25
N GLY A 385 -19.75 -20.91 7.02
CA GLY A 385 -20.15 -20.47 5.68
C GLY A 385 -19.07 -19.62 5.02
N LEU A 386 -18.55 -18.61 5.71
CA LEU A 386 -17.47 -17.75 5.22
C LEU A 386 -16.16 -18.52 5.03
N GLN A 387 -15.81 -19.45 5.94
CA GLN A 387 -14.67 -20.34 5.76
C GLN A 387 -14.80 -21.19 4.49
N GLY A 388 -16.01 -21.70 4.20
CA GLY A 388 -16.29 -22.45 2.99
C GLY A 388 -16.07 -21.64 1.72
N ILE A 389 -16.46 -20.36 1.73
CA ILE A 389 -16.28 -19.43 0.61
C ILE A 389 -14.79 -19.15 0.38
N ILE A 390 -14.06 -18.79 1.45
CA ILE A 390 -12.61 -18.54 1.36
C ILE A 390 -11.89 -19.79 0.84
N LYS A 391 -12.24 -21.00 1.32
CA LYS A 391 -11.64 -22.25 0.83
C LYS A 391 -11.84 -22.46 -0.68
N ARG A 392 -13.02 -22.16 -1.22
CA ARG A 392 -13.28 -22.28 -2.66
C ARG A 392 -12.54 -21.21 -3.45
N ALA A 393 -12.63 -19.95 -3.04
CA ALA A 393 -11.95 -18.83 -3.71
C ALA A 393 -10.42 -19.00 -3.73
N THR A 394 -9.83 -19.50 -2.64
CA THR A 394 -8.39 -19.78 -2.58
C THR A 394 -7.99 -21.04 -3.36
N SER A 395 -8.87 -22.03 -3.50
CA SER A 395 -8.58 -23.22 -4.32
C SER A 395 -8.72 -22.93 -5.83
N ASN A 396 -9.61 -22.01 -6.18
CA ASN A 396 -9.82 -21.53 -7.55
C ASN A 396 -9.15 -20.16 -7.74
N PHE A 397 -7.91 -19.99 -7.25
CA PHE A 397 -7.25 -18.69 -7.21
C PHE A 397 -7.19 -18.01 -8.59
N GLN A 398 -7.04 -18.77 -9.68
CA GLN A 398 -6.98 -18.21 -11.04
C GLN A 398 -8.35 -17.98 -11.69
N ASP A 399 -9.40 -18.69 -11.26
CA ASP A 399 -10.72 -18.69 -11.91
C ASP A 399 -11.79 -17.94 -11.10
N GLY A 400 -11.56 -17.72 -9.80
CA GLY A 400 -12.54 -17.17 -8.88
C GLY A 400 -13.57 -18.20 -8.38
N ASP A 401 -14.61 -17.73 -7.70
CA ASP A 401 -15.70 -18.58 -7.19
C ASP A 401 -17.06 -18.05 -7.64
N THR A 402 -17.92 -18.93 -8.16
CA THR A 402 -19.26 -18.56 -8.63
C THR A 402 -20.32 -19.10 -7.67
N TYR A 403 -21.20 -18.21 -7.21
CA TYR A 403 -22.35 -18.51 -6.38
C TYR A 403 -23.64 -18.23 -7.15
N THR A 404 -24.41 -19.29 -7.41
CA THR A 404 -25.74 -19.18 -8.01
C THR A 404 -26.79 -19.01 -6.93
N THR A 405 -27.61 -17.97 -7.05
CA THR A 405 -28.77 -17.70 -6.20
C THR A 405 -30.00 -17.40 -7.04
N ILE A 406 -31.13 -17.21 -6.37
CA ILE A 406 -32.38 -16.77 -6.99
C ILE A 406 -32.62 -15.31 -6.58
N ASP A 407 -32.95 -14.46 -7.53
CA ASP A 407 -33.27 -13.05 -7.29
C ASP A 407 -34.71 -12.87 -6.78
N ILE A 408 -35.09 -11.62 -6.50
CA ILE A 408 -36.45 -11.26 -6.04
C ILE A 408 -37.55 -11.64 -7.04
N ASN A 409 -37.22 -11.85 -8.31
CA ASN A 409 -38.14 -12.22 -9.39
C ASN A 409 -38.18 -13.73 -9.63
N ARG A 410 -37.57 -14.53 -8.75
CA ARG A 410 -37.40 -15.98 -8.91
C ARG A 410 -36.54 -16.38 -10.13
N ALA A 411 -35.74 -15.45 -10.65
CA ALA A 411 -34.81 -15.71 -11.74
C ALA A 411 -33.44 -16.14 -11.20
N LYS A 412 -32.73 -16.97 -11.98
CA LYS A 412 -31.36 -17.38 -11.68
C LYS A 412 -30.44 -16.14 -11.72
N GLN A 413 -29.71 -15.90 -10.64
CA GLN A 413 -28.69 -14.87 -10.53
C GLN A 413 -27.34 -15.52 -10.20
N GLU A 414 -26.33 -15.28 -11.01
CA GLU A 414 -24.96 -15.70 -10.74
C GLU A 414 -24.17 -14.52 -10.18
N LEU A 415 -23.48 -14.75 -9.07
CA LEU A 415 -22.60 -13.80 -8.42
C LEU A 415 -21.21 -14.42 -8.32
N THR A 416 -20.16 -13.60 -8.45
CA THR A 416 -18.79 -14.12 -8.56
C THR A 416 -17.83 -13.39 -7.66
N ILE A 417 -16.96 -14.14 -6.98
CA ILE A 417 -15.72 -13.60 -6.43
C ILE A 417 -14.68 -13.66 -7.56
N PRO A 418 -14.04 -12.53 -7.91
CA PRO A 418 -13.09 -12.49 -9.02
C PRO A 418 -11.82 -13.30 -8.73
N PRO A 419 -11.05 -13.65 -9.77
CA PRO A 419 -9.73 -14.22 -9.63
C PRO A 419 -8.75 -13.42 -8.75
N ARG A 420 -7.81 -14.17 -8.17
CA ARG A 420 -6.56 -13.72 -7.55
C ARG A 420 -6.73 -12.79 -6.35
N VAL A 421 -7.85 -12.90 -5.66
CA VAL A 421 -8.13 -12.14 -4.44
C VAL A 421 -7.25 -12.62 -3.27
N ALA A 422 -6.61 -11.68 -2.57
CA ALA A 422 -5.85 -11.96 -1.36
C ALA A 422 -6.69 -11.66 -0.12
N TRP A 423 -6.69 -12.59 0.83
CA TRP A 423 -7.47 -12.52 2.07
C TRP A 423 -6.55 -12.23 3.25
N TRP A 424 -6.67 -11.05 3.85
CA TRP A 424 -5.92 -10.61 5.01
C TRP A 424 -6.86 -10.60 6.21
N LEU A 425 -6.90 -11.72 6.93
CA LEU A 425 -7.83 -11.96 8.03
C LEU A 425 -7.04 -11.97 9.33
N THR A 426 -7.27 -10.99 10.20
CA THR A 426 -6.66 -10.98 11.54
C THR A 426 -7.54 -11.77 12.51
N SER A 427 -6.91 -12.54 13.39
CA SER A 427 -7.58 -13.16 14.53
C SER A 427 -6.67 -13.14 15.76
N VAL A 428 -7.29 -13.07 16.95
CA VAL A 428 -6.60 -13.15 18.25
C VAL A 428 -6.14 -14.59 18.55
N ASP A 429 -6.87 -15.59 18.04
CA ASP A 429 -6.56 -17.01 18.18
C ASP A 429 -6.55 -17.71 16.82
N ASP A 430 -5.78 -18.81 16.70
CA ASP A 430 -5.77 -19.73 15.54
C ASP A 430 -7.06 -20.57 15.46
N ASP A 431 -8.23 -19.95 15.64
CA ASP A 431 -9.55 -20.60 15.59
C ASP A 431 -10.00 -20.93 14.14
N GLN A 432 -9.12 -20.71 13.17
CA GLN A 432 -9.33 -21.06 11.77
C GLN A 432 -9.16 -22.56 11.55
N SER A 433 -9.99 -23.17 10.71
CA SER A 433 -9.86 -24.61 10.42
C SER A 433 -8.45 -24.95 9.92
N LEU A 434 -7.89 -26.09 10.36
CA LEU A 434 -6.58 -26.60 9.91
C LEU A 434 -6.42 -26.60 8.39
N GLN A 435 -7.52 -26.81 7.66
CA GLN A 435 -7.52 -26.72 6.19
C GLN A 435 -7.25 -25.31 5.66
N LEU A 436 -7.76 -24.26 6.32
CA LEU A 436 -7.55 -22.87 5.94
C LEU A 436 -6.15 -22.40 6.38
N LEU A 437 -5.69 -22.80 7.57
CA LEU A 437 -4.31 -22.55 8.03
C LEU A 437 -3.25 -23.17 7.10
N ASN A 438 -3.50 -24.37 6.56
CA ASN A 438 -2.60 -25.00 5.59
C ASN A 438 -2.54 -24.28 4.22
N ARG A 439 -3.37 -23.25 3.97
CA ARG A 439 -3.36 -22.40 2.77
C ARG A 439 -2.74 -21.03 3.03
N GLN A 440 -2.35 -20.75 4.27
CA GLN A 440 -1.78 -19.47 4.66
C GLN A 440 -0.26 -19.54 4.90
N PHE A 441 0.39 -18.40 4.78
CA PHE A 441 1.84 -18.20 4.80
C PHE A 441 2.18 -16.94 5.63
N GLY A 442 3.27 -16.93 6.40
CA GLY A 442 3.72 -15.73 7.11
C GLY A 442 3.99 -15.94 8.60
N GLY A 443 4.47 -14.88 9.26
CA GLY A 443 4.83 -14.85 10.67
C GLY A 443 3.79 -14.16 11.55
N GLY A 444 3.90 -14.37 12.87
CA GLY A 444 3.19 -13.56 13.86
C GLY A 444 3.83 -12.19 14.04
N VAL A 445 3.21 -11.36 14.86
CA VAL A 445 3.79 -10.08 15.31
C VAL A 445 4.77 -10.31 16.46
N ASP A 446 5.79 -9.47 16.57
CA ASP A 446 6.75 -9.51 17.67
C ASP A 446 6.07 -9.02 18.97
N GLU A 447 5.93 -9.93 19.94
CA GLU A 447 5.26 -9.66 21.20
C GLU A 447 6.20 -9.19 22.32
N SER A 448 7.48 -8.98 22.02
CA SER A 448 8.52 -8.66 23.01
C SER A 448 8.41 -7.26 23.63
N ASP A 449 8.90 -7.11 24.86
CA ASP A 449 8.95 -5.81 25.55
C ASP A 449 9.84 -4.78 24.82
N ILE A 450 10.84 -5.26 24.05
CA ILE A 450 11.71 -4.42 23.23
C ILE A 450 10.89 -3.77 22.11
N GLN A 451 10.07 -4.58 21.44
CA GLN A 451 9.17 -4.13 20.41
C GLN A 451 8.11 -3.16 20.96
N ASP A 452 7.50 -3.47 22.11
CA ASP A 452 6.53 -2.58 22.79
C ASP A 452 7.14 -1.20 23.07
N ARG A 453 8.41 -1.15 23.52
CA ARG A 453 9.13 0.11 23.76
C ARG A 453 9.39 0.88 22.46
N ALA A 454 9.78 0.20 21.39
CA ALA A 454 10.01 0.84 20.09
C ALA A 454 8.73 1.46 19.54
N VAL A 455 7.60 0.75 19.65
CA VAL A 455 6.27 1.27 19.29
C VAL A 455 5.89 2.48 20.15
N TYR A 456 6.13 2.43 21.47
CA TYR A 456 5.87 3.56 22.37
C TYR A 456 6.65 4.82 21.97
N GLU A 457 7.95 4.71 21.72
CA GLU A 457 8.77 5.86 21.32
C GLU A 457 8.34 6.42 19.96
N PHE A 458 7.95 5.57 19.02
CA PHE A 458 7.39 6.01 17.74
C PHE A 458 6.07 6.75 17.90
N GLN A 459 5.13 6.23 18.69
CA GLN A 459 3.86 6.91 18.99
C GLN A 459 4.08 8.24 19.70
N LYS A 460 5.03 8.30 20.63
CA LYS A 460 5.42 9.54 21.32
C LYS A 460 6.00 10.57 20.36
N LYS A 461 6.82 10.16 19.39
CA LYS A 461 7.34 11.03 18.33
C LYS A 461 6.21 11.61 17.46
N LEU A 462 5.22 10.79 17.09
CA LEU A 462 4.03 11.26 16.35
C LEU A 462 3.22 12.28 17.17
N LEU A 463 3.05 12.04 18.47
CA LEU A 463 2.36 12.99 19.37
C LEU A 463 3.10 14.33 19.49
N LEU A 464 4.44 14.31 19.56
CA LEU A 464 5.26 15.52 19.66
C LEU A 464 5.24 16.36 18.38
N SER A 465 5.22 15.69 17.22
CA SER A 465 5.22 16.33 15.90
C SER A 465 3.83 16.74 15.42
N GLY A 466 2.78 16.07 15.91
CA GLY A 466 1.40 16.24 15.43
C GLY A 466 1.15 15.58 14.07
N GLU A 467 2.07 14.73 13.60
CA GLU A 467 1.91 13.98 12.35
C GLU A 467 0.82 12.91 12.46
N VAL A 468 0.06 12.72 11.38
CA VAL A 468 -0.91 11.63 11.29
C VAL A 468 -0.17 10.29 11.13
N GLY A 469 -0.65 9.22 11.76
CA GLY A 469 0.07 7.94 11.77
C GLY A 469 0.24 7.26 10.40
N LEU A 470 -0.66 7.51 9.45
CA LEU A 470 -0.58 7.04 8.06
C LEU A 470 -0.71 8.23 7.11
N PRO A 471 0.36 9.03 6.92
CA PRO A 471 0.32 10.21 6.07
C PRO A 471 0.25 9.84 4.58
N GLU A 472 -0.40 10.68 3.78
CA GLU A 472 -0.37 10.60 2.31
C GLU A 472 0.94 11.24 1.78
N SER A 473 2.09 10.64 2.14
CA SER A 473 3.42 11.16 1.80
C SER A 473 3.78 10.92 0.33
N ARG A 474 4.85 11.58 -0.14
CA ARG A 474 5.39 11.39 -1.49
C ARG A 474 5.78 9.92 -1.72
N GLU A 475 6.40 9.30 -0.72
CA GLU A 475 6.89 7.92 -0.74
C GLU A 475 5.74 6.91 -0.83
N VAL A 476 4.62 7.19 -0.15
CA VAL A 476 3.39 6.38 -0.27
C VAL A 476 2.86 6.41 -1.70
N LYS A 477 2.83 7.59 -2.33
CA LYS A 477 2.39 7.71 -3.74
C LYS A 477 3.34 7.01 -4.71
N ILE A 478 4.65 7.04 -4.46
CA ILE A 478 5.65 6.26 -5.21
C ILE A 478 5.35 4.76 -5.09
N CYS A 479 5.12 4.24 -3.88
CA CYS A 479 4.79 2.82 -3.68
C CYS A 479 3.51 2.43 -4.44
N ARG A 480 2.48 3.28 -4.43
CA ARG A 480 1.25 3.04 -5.21
C ARG A 480 1.55 2.92 -6.71
N CYS A 481 2.41 3.78 -7.26
CA CYS A 481 2.83 3.70 -8.66
C CYS A 481 3.60 2.41 -8.97
N ILE A 482 4.47 1.97 -8.05
CA ILE A 482 5.21 0.70 -8.20
C ILE A 482 4.24 -0.49 -8.22
N VAL A 483 3.29 -0.54 -7.29
CA VAL A 483 2.28 -1.61 -7.24
C VAL A 483 1.38 -1.58 -8.47
N GLU A 484 1.02 -0.40 -8.96
CA GLU A 484 0.24 -0.23 -10.20
C GLU A 484 0.99 -0.81 -11.40
N ASP A 485 2.30 -0.58 -11.54
CA ASP A 485 3.13 -1.16 -12.62
C ASP A 485 3.24 -2.69 -12.51
N ILE A 486 3.37 -3.23 -11.30
CA ILE A 486 3.40 -4.67 -11.04
C ILE A 486 2.06 -5.33 -11.42
N LYS A 487 0.94 -4.65 -11.14
CA LYS A 487 -0.42 -5.14 -11.42
C LYS A 487 -0.91 -4.86 -12.84
N HIS A 488 -0.12 -4.15 -13.64
CA HIS A 488 -0.52 -3.74 -15.00
C HIS A 488 -0.78 -4.93 -15.95
N GLN A 489 -0.08 -6.05 -15.75
CA GLN A 489 -0.27 -7.26 -16.56
C GLN A 489 0.00 -8.52 -15.73
N LEU A 490 -0.39 -9.66 -16.30
CA LEU A 490 -0.18 -10.99 -15.71
C LEU A 490 1.00 -11.69 -16.37
N TYR A 491 1.86 -12.28 -15.54
CA TYR A 491 3.09 -12.94 -15.95
C TYR A 491 3.02 -14.45 -15.77
N THR A 492 3.66 -15.18 -16.67
CA THR A 492 4.08 -16.55 -16.40
C THR A 492 5.52 -16.48 -15.91
N VAL A 493 5.84 -17.14 -14.79
CA VAL A 493 7.19 -17.14 -14.22
C VAL A 493 7.83 -18.52 -14.36
N ILE A 494 9.02 -18.56 -14.97
CA ILE A 494 9.86 -19.75 -15.11
C ILE A 494 10.91 -19.71 -13.99
N VAL A 495 11.08 -20.83 -13.31
CA VAL A 495 12.12 -21.02 -12.28
C VAL A 495 13.17 -21.98 -12.82
N PRO A 496 14.21 -21.49 -13.51
CA PRO A 496 15.12 -22.35 -14.30
C PRO A 496 16.03 -23.22 -13.43
N PHE A 497 16.24 -22.84 -12.17
CA PHE A 497 17.04 -23.60 -11.18
C PHE A 497 16.17 -24.54 -10.31
N ALA A 498 14.94 -24.85 -10.72
CA ALA A 498 14.06 -25.74 -9.96
C ALA A 498 14.67 -27.13 -9.72
N ASP A 499 15.35 -27.70 -10.73
CA ASP A 499 16.03 -29.00 -10.62
C ASP A 499 17.24 -28.97 -9.67
N ASP A 500 17.75 -27.78 -9.38
CA ASP A 500 18.86 -27.54 -8.46
C ASP A 500 18.40 -27.32 -7.02
N MET A 501 17.08 -27.24 -6.77
CA MET A 501 16.53 -27.16 -5.41
C MET A 501 16.56 -28.53 -4.74
N ASP A 502 17.15 -28.58 -3.55
CA ASP A 502 17.10 -29.75 -2.68
C ASP A 502 16.12 -29.49 -1.51
N TRP A 503 14.99 -30.20 -1.53
CA TRP A 503 13.89 -30.04 -0.59
C TRP A 503 13.82 -31.22 0.38
N VAL A 504 13.99 -30.95 1.68
CA VAL A 504 14.12 -31.99 2.71
C VAL A 504 12.77 -32.60 3.13
N ASP A 505 11.68 -31.81 3.12
CA ASP A 505 10.35 -32.23 3.60
C ASP A 505 9.42 -32.70 2.46
N ILE A 506 9.83 -33.75 1.73
CA ILE A 506 9.09 -34.26 0.55
C ILE A 506 7.67 -34.73 0.92
N ASN A 507 7.46 -35.16 2.17
CA ASN A 507 6.17 -35.67 2.65
C ASN A 507 5.08 -34.57 2.71
N ASN A 508 5.44 -33.29 2.72
CA ASN A 508 4.50 -32.18 2.71
C ASN A 508 4.45 -31.48 1.34
N ARG A 509 3.85 -32.17 0.36
CA ARG A 509 3.73 -31.73 -1.05
C ARG A 509 3.23 -30.30 -1.29
N ARG A 510 2.48 -29.71 -0.34
CA ARG A 510 1.96 -28.33 -0.45
C ARG A 510 3.01 -27.26 -0.14
N ASN A 511 3.97 -27.59 0.71
CA ASN A 511 4.97 -26.62 1.16
C ASN A 511 5.92 -26.22 0.04
N PHE A 512 6.31 -27.17 -0.80
CA PHE A 512 7.15 -26.90 -1.97
C PHE A 512 6.43 -25.97 -2.97
N LEU A 513 5.14 -26.17 -3.23
CA LEU A 513 4.36 -25.30 -4.10
C LEU A 513 4.23 -23.88 -3.54
N ILE A 514 3.97 -23.73 -2.24
CA ILE A 514 3.97 -22.41 -1.59
C ILE A 514 5.34 -21.75 -1.72
N PHE A 515 6.43 -22.49 -1.51
CA PHE A 515 7.78 -21.96 -1.66
C PHE A 515 8.05 -21.50 -3.10
N ALA A 516 7.68 -22.31 -4.09
CA ALA A 516 7.78 -21.95 -5.50
C ALA A 516 6.96 -20.69 -5.82
N ASP A 517 5.75 -20.54 -5.29
CA ASP A 517 4.94 -19.34 -5.47
C ASP A 517 5.57 -18.11 -4.81
N ILE A 518 6.30 -18.24 -3.69
CA ILE A 518 7.03 -17.10 -3.09
C ILE A 518 8.14 -16.63 -4.03
N ILE A 519 8.88 -17.56 -4.66
CA ILE A 519 9.90 -17.22 -5.68
C ILE A 519 9.23 -16.47 -6.83
N LYS A 520 8.11 -16.99 -7.35
CA LYS A 520 7.39 -16.36 -8.46
C LYS A 520 6.88 -14.97 -8.10
N ALA A 521 6.43 -14.77 -6.86
CA ALA A 521 6.01 -13.47 -6.36
C ALA A 521 7.17 -12.47 -6.36
N PHE A 522 8.36 -12.84 -5.85
CA PHE A 522 9.53 -11.95 -5.88
C PHE A 522 9.98 -11.62 -7.30
N ALA A 523 9.97 -12.61 -8.21
CA ALA A 523 10.26 -12.38 -9.62
C ALA A 523 9.24 -11.41 -10.26
N ALA A 524 7.96 -11.53 -9.93
CA ALA A 524 6.91 -10.63 -10.42
C ALA A 524 7.01 -9.22 -9.81
N LEU A 525 7.35 -9.08 -8.53
CA LEU A 525 7.59 -7.77 -7.88
C LEU A 525 8.78 -7.03 -8.51
N ARG A 526 9.67 -7.74 -9.20
CA ARG A 526 10.86 -7.21 -9.87
C ARG A 526 10.82 -7.45 -11.38
N HIS A 527 9.63 -7.59 -11.98
CA HIS A 527 9.46 -8.02 -13.38
C HIS A 527 10.29 -7.23 -14.40
N ARG A 528 10.47 -5.92 -14.20
CA ARG A 528 11.27 -5.07 -15.11
C ARG A 528 12.78 -5.25 -14.98
N GLN A 529 13.22 -6.01 -13.98
CA GLN A 529 14.61 -6.33 -13.67
C GLN A 529 14.92 -7.82 -13.88
N ARG A 530 14.04 -8.54 -14.60
CA ARG A 530 14.18 -9.96 -14.89
C ARG A 530 14.30 -10.17 -16.39
N TYR A 531 14.89 -11.31 -16.75
CA TYR A 531 14.89 -11.73 -18.15
C TYR A 531 13.47 -12.09 -18.58
N HIS A 532 13.13 -11.72 -19.81
CA HIS A 532 11.88 -12.10 -20.45
C HIS A 532 12.18 -13.04 -21.62
N THR A 533 11.37 -14.08 -21.77
CA THR A 533 11.38 -14.92 -22.97
C THR A 533 10.69 -14.18 -24.13
N GLU A 534 10.79 -14.73 -25.35
CA GLU A 534 10.05 -14.23 -26.52
C GLU A 534 8.52 -14.21 -26.30
N ASN A 535 8.02 -15.07 -25.40
CA ASN A 535 6.61 -15.15 -25.02
C ASN A 535 6.24 -14.23 -23.84
N ASN A 536 7.12 -13.29 -23.46
CA ASN A 536 6.93 -12.37 -22.33
C ASN A 536 6.80 -13.09 -20.97
N GLU A 537 7.46 -14.24 -20.82
CA GLU A 537 7.53 -14.98 -19.55
C GLU A 537 8.75 -14.49 -18.75
N ILE A 538 8.58 -14.32 -17.44
CA ILE A 538 9.64 -13.86 -16.55
C ILE A 538 10.51 -15.04 -16.13
N ILE A 539 11.83 -14.90 -16.20
CA ILE A 539 12.78 -15.83 -15.60
C ILE A 539 13.12 -15.37 -14.18
N ALA A 540 12.83 -16.20 -13.17
CA ALA A 540 13.22 -15.94 -11.80
C ALA A 540 14.74 -16.01 -11.62
N ASN A 541 15.30 -15.14 -10.79
CA ASN A 541 16.73 -15.09 -10.47
C ASN A 541 17.03 -15.81 -9.15
N ILE A 542 18.31 -16.12 -8.91
CA ILE A 542 18.78 -16.71 -7.64
C ILE A 542 18.46 -15.81 -6.44
N ASP A 543 18.45 -14.49 -6.60
CA ASP A 543 18.03 -13.57 -5.54
C ASP A 543 16.57 -13.80 -5.10
N ASP A 544 15.67 -14.14 -6.04
CA ASP A 544 14.27 -14.44 -5.72
C ASP A 544 14.16 -15.73 -4.89
N PHE A 545 15.06 -16.70 -5.12
CA PHE A 545 15.19 -17.88 -4.29
C PHE A 545 15.72 -17.55 -2.89
N ASN A 546 16.73 -16.70 -2.80
CA ASN A 546 17.34 -16.33 -1.51
C ASN A 546 16.33 -15.57 -0.64
N ASP A 547 15.60 -14.61 -1.20
CA ASP A 547 14.54 -13.89 -0.50
C ASP A 547 13.40 -14.82 -0.10
N ALA A 548 13.00 -15.75 -0.99
CA ALA A 548 12.01 -16.76 -0.66
C ALA A 548 12.47 -17.67 0.47
N LYS A 549 13.75 -18.07 0.47
CA LYS A 549 14.36 -18.92 1.51
C LYS A 549 14.41 -18.20 2.84
N GLU A 550 14.81 -16.93 2.88
CA GLU A 550 14.82 -16.11 4.10
C GLU A 550 13.41 -16.04 4.70
N LEU A 551 12.43 -15.64 3.88
CA LEU A 551 11.04 -15.49 4.27
C LEU A 551 10.41 -16.84 4.68
N TYR A 552 10.77 -17.94 4.02
CA TYR A 552 10.29 -19.28 4.33
C TYR A 552 10.96 -19.90 5.56
N ILE A 553 12.25 -19.67 5.82
CA ILE A 553 12.93 -20.15 7.02
C ILE A 553 12.40 -19.42 8.27
N GLY A 554 12.08 -18.13 8.16
CA GLY A 554 11.32 -17.41 9.19
C GLY A 554 10.02 -18.14 9.55
N ARG A 555 9.33 -18.70 8.55
CA ARG A 555 8.16 -19.59 8.71
C ARG A 555 8.50 -20.96 9.29
N ALA A 556 9.63 -21.58 8.93
CA ALA A 556 9.99 -22.94 9.37
C ALA A 556 10.08 -23.06 10.90
N ARG A 557 10.57 -22.01 11.58
CA ARG A 557 10.58 -21.90 13.04
C ARG A 557 9.16 -21.95 13.65
N ASN A 558 8.16 -21.41 12.97
CA ASN A 558 6.77 -21.30 13.46
C ASN A 558 5.85 -22.42 12.93
N GLN A 559 6.11 -22.99 11.74
CA GLN A 559 5.29 -24.03 11.12
C GLN A 559 5.82 -25.45 11.25
N GLY A 560 7.08 -25.66 11.65
CA GLY A 560 7.56 -27.01 12.01
C GLY A 560 6.67 -27.67 13.07
N THR A 561 6.03 -26.86 13.92
CA THR A 561 5.16 -27.30 15.02
C THR A 561 3.67 -27.15 14.72
N LYS A 562 3.26 -26.27 13.79
CA LYS A 562 1.86 -25.80 13.61
C LYS A 562 1.26 -25.19 14.89
N LEU A 563 2.12 -24.66 15.76
CA LEU A 563 1.78 -24.07 17.04
C LEU A 563 1.98 -22.54 17.01
N THR A 564 1.14 -21.81 17.73
CA THR A 564 1.38 -20.41 18.08
C THR A 564 2.56 -20.28 19.04
N ASP A 565 3.11 -19.08 19.23
CA ASP A 565 4.23 -18.86 20.16
C ASP A 565 3.85 -19.20 21.61
N ALA A 566 2.60 -18.93 22.01
CA ALA A 566 2.06 -19.32 23.31
C ALA A 566 1.97 -20.86 23.46
N GLU A 567 1.51 -21.55 22.42
CA GLU A 567 1.44 -23.01 22.37
C GLU A 567 2.84 -23.66 22.37
N LEU A 568 3.80 -23.08 21.65
CA LEU A 568 5.20 -23.52 21.62
C LEU A 568 5.86 -23.34 22.99
N LYS A 569 5.63 -22.18 23.63
CA LYS A 569 6.09 -21.90 25.00
C LYS A 569 5.50 -22.91 26.00
N PHE A 570 4.22 -23.24 25.85
CA PHE A 570 3.55 -24.28 26.64
C PHE A 570 4.23 -25.65 26.47
N CYS A 571 4.47 -26.09 25.23
CA CYS A 571 5.15 -27.35 24.94
C CYS A 571 6.59 -27.39 25.48
N ASN A 572 7.34 -26.29 25.35
CA ASN A 572 8.71 -26.19 25.85
C ASN A 572 8.78 -26.26 27.39
N LEU A 573 7.82 -25.65 28.09
CA LEU A 573 7.72 -25.75 29.56
C LEU A 573 7.47 -27.20 30.00
N LEU A 574 6.57 -27.91 29.33
CA LEU A 574 6.31 -29.33 29.61
C LEU A 574 7.48 -30.23 29.24
N ASN A 575 8.18 -29.96 28.13
CA ASN A 575 9.34 -30.76 27.74
C ASN A 575 10.52 -30.61 28.72
N GLY A 576 10.67 -29.41 29.32
CA GLY A 576 11.70 -29.16 30.33
C GLY A 576 11.38 -29.73 31.72
N ALA A 577 10.10 -29.78 32.11
CA ALA A 577 9.66 -30.19 33.45
C ALA A 577 9.00 -31.58 33.52
N GLY A 578 8.70 -32.18 32.37
CA GLY A 578 7.95 -33.44 32.23
C GLY A 578 6.45 -33.28 32.46
N GLU A 579 6.07 -32.82 33.65
CA GLU A 579 4.68 -32.71 34.08
C GLU A 579 4.44 -31.44 34.89
N LEU A 580 3.41 -30.66 34.53
CA LEU A 580 3.06 -29.40 35.20
C LEU A 580 1.56 -29.28 35.45
N ASP A 581 1.18 -28.72 36.60
CA ASP A 581 -0.21 -28.36 36.89
C ASP A 581 -0.61 -27.00 36.31
N TYR A 582 -1.92 -26.77 36.16
CA TYR A 582 -2.46 -25.53 35.56
C TYR A 582 -1.98 -24.27 36.30
N ASN A 583 -1.83 -24.30 37.63
CA ASN A 583 -1.41 -23.12 38.39
C ASN A 583 0.06 -22.77 38.11
N VAL A 584 0.92 -23.78 37.94
CA VAL A 584 2.33 -23.58 37.58
C VAL A 584 2.45 -23.06 36.15
N LEU A 585 1.65 -23.60 35.23
CA LEU A 585 1.60 -23.13 33.83
C LEU A 585 1.11 -21.68 33.74
N GLN A 586 0.07 -21.31 34.49
CA GLN A 586 -0.42 -19.93 34.57
C GLN A 586 0.67 -18.95 35.01
N LYS A 587 1.40 -19.28 36.09
CA LYS A 587 2.47 -18.41 36.62
C LYS A 587 3.64 -18.31 35.65
N SER A 588 4.05 -19.42 35.06
CA SER A 588 5.21 -19.49 34.16
C SER A 588 4.96 -18.81 32.81
N MET A 589 3.71 -18.84 32.34
CA MET A 589 3.31 -18.19 31.09
C MET A 589 2.75 -16.77 31.29
N ASN A 590 2.47 -16.37 32.54
CA ASN A 590 1.81 -15.12 32.90
C ASN A 590 0.42 -14.94 32.26
N VAL A 591 -0.41 -15.97 32.31
CA VAL A 591 -1.77 -15.99 31.70
C VAL A 591 -2.84 -16.52 32.67
N SER A 592 -4.11 -16.19 32.39
CA SER A 592 -5.24 -16.63 33.23
C SER A 592 -5.54 -18.13 33.11
N GLN A 593 -6.29 -18.68 34.06
CA GLN A 593 -6.64 -20.11 34.09
C GLN A 593 -7.53 -20.49 32.90
N GLY A 594 -8.43 -19.58 32.53
CA GLY A 594 -9.24 -19.69 31.32
C GLY A 594 -8.38 -19.69 30.05
N ARG A 595 -7.29 -18.90 30.00
CA ARG A 595 -6.36 -18.87 28.86
C ARG A 595 -5.60 -20.19 28.70
N ILE A 596 -5.13 -20.79 29.80
CA ILE A 596 -4.51 -22.14 29.76
C ILE A 596 -5.51 -23.18 29.22
N SER A 597 -6.75 -23.14 29.72
CA SER A 597 -7.80 -24.05 29.24
C SER A 597 -8.09 -23.87 27.75
N GLN A 598 -8.15 -22.63 27.27
CA GLN A 598 -8.32 -22.30 25.85
C GLN A 598 -7.14 -22.75 24.99
N ILE A 599 -5.89 -22.58 25.44
CA ILE A 599 -4.70 -23.07 24.72
C ILE A 599 -4.80 -24.59 24.51
N ILE A 600 -5.19 -25.32 25.55
CA ILE A 600 -5.26 -26.78 25.53
C ILE A 600 -6.43 -27.28 24.66
N HIS A 601 -7.62 -26.71 24.84
CA HIS A 601 -8.86 -27.24 24.28
C HIS A 601 -9.42 -26.46 23.08
N GLY A 602 -8.91 -25.26 22.79
CA GLY A 602 -9.46 -24.34 21.79
C GLY A 602 -10.74 -23.63 22.27
N LYS A 603 -11.37 -22.83 21.39
CA LYS A 603 -12.71 -22.25 21.63
C LYS A 603 -13.81 -23.16 21.07
N GLY A 604 -14.73 -23.62 21.92
CA GLY A 604 -15.91 -24.40 21.53
C GLY A 604 -15.65 -25.89 21.27
N LYS A 605 -16.54 -26.56 20.52
CA LYS A 605 -16.43 -27.99 20.13
C LYS A 605 -15.67 -28.17 18.80
N GLY A 606 -14.56 -27.46 18.61
CA GLY A 606 -13.78 -27.48 17.35
C GLY A 606 -12.39 -28.10 17.52
N ASP A 607 -11.84 -28.63 16.41
CA ASP A 607 -10.54 -29.32 16.35
C ASP A 607 -9.31 -28.38 16.46
N SER A 608 -9.42 -27.21 17.12
CA SER A 608 -8.40 -26.14 17.08
C SER A 608 -7.40 -26.12 18.26
N GLY A 609 -7.68 -26.79 19.38
CA GLY A 609 -6.81 -26.78 20.58
C GLY A 609 -5.51 -27.59 20.46
N LEU A 610 -4.54 -27.31 21.35
CA LEU A 610 -3.24 -28.00 21.42
C LEU A 610 -3.36 -29.53 21.48
N ILE A 611 -4.42 -30.04 22.12
CA ILE A 611 -4.70 -31.48 22.25
C ILE A 611 -4.91 -32.17 20.88
N ASN A 612 -5.35 -31.43 19.87
CA ASN A 612 -5.54 -31.93 18.51
C ASN A 612 -4.29 -31.67 17.63
N LYS A 613 -3.50 -30.66 17.96
CA LYS A 613 -2.29 -30.26 17.20
C LYS A 613 -1.06 -31.10 17.56
N VAL A 614 -0.88 -31.47 18.83
CA VAL A 614 0.32 -32.16 19.34
C VAL A 614 -0.03 -33.59 19.77
N ARG A 615 0.43 -34.57 18.99
CA ARG A 615 0.33 -35.99 19.37
C ARG A 615 1.21 -36.23 20.60
N GLY A 616 0.61 -36.63 21.72
CA GLY A 616 1.32 -36.95 22.96
C GLY A 616 1.11 -35.96 24.11
N LEU A 617 0.30 -34.92 23.93
CA LEU A 617 -0.19 -34.09 25.03
C LEU A 617 -1.31 -34.83 25.79
N ILE A 618 -1.15 -34.98 27.10
CA ILE A 618 -2.12 -35.63 27.99
C ILE A 618 -2.53 -34.65 29.08
N VAL A 619 -3.83 -34.61 29.40
CA VAL A 619 -4.40 -33.79 30.48
C VAL A 619 -5.19 -34.68 31.42
N GLU A 620 -4.79 -34.74 32.68
CA GLU A 620 -5.40 -35.58 33.71
C GLU A 620 -5.86 -34.75 34.90
N LYS A 621 -6.96 -35.15 35.52
CA LYS A 621 -7.43 -34.57 36.79
C LYS A 621 -6.99 -35.48 37.94
N ARG A 622 -6.09 -34.99 38.80
CA ARG A 622 -5.59 -35.74 39.97
C ARG A 622 -6.00 -35.10 41.28
N SER A 623 -6.34 -35.94 42.25
CA SER A 623 -6.57 -35.53 43.63
C SER A 623 -5.23 -35.42 44.36
N VAL A 624 -4.96 -34.26 44.95
CA VAL A 624 -3.80 -34.01 45.79
C VAL A 624 -4.31 -33.66 47.19
N LYS A 625 -3.78 -34.34 48.21
CA LYS A 625 -4.02 -33.97 49.61
C LYS A 625 -3.15 -32.77 49.96
N THR A 626 -3.77 -31.72 50.49
CA THR A 626 -3.06 -30.57 51.06
C THR A 626 -2.62 -30.86 52.50
N ASP A 627 -1.73 -30.02 53.02
CA ASP A 627 -1.18 -30.14 54.39
C ASP A 627 -2.28 -30.10 55.48
N ASP A 628 -3.45 -29.56 55.15
CA ASP A 628 -4.65 -29.49 56.01
C ASP A 628 -5.59 -30.71 55.87
N ASP A 629 -5.11 -31.83 55.31
CA ASP A 629 -5.86 -33.08 55.03
C ASP A 629 -7.12 -32.89 54.16
N THR A 630 -7.20 -31.78 53.42
CA THR A 630 -8.25 -31.52 52.43
C THR A 630 -7.83 -32.03 51.05
N THR A 631 -8.76 -32.65 50.32
CA THR A 631 -8.47 -33.18 48.97
C THR A 631 -8.80 -32.12 47.93
N VAL A 632 -7.79 -31.64 47.21
CA VAL A 632 -7.94 -30.66 46.14
C VAL A 632 -7.64 -31.33 44.79
N TYR A 633 -8.52 -31.12 43.81
CA TYR A 633 -8.30 -31.63 42.46
C TYR A 633 -7.48 -30.64 41.64
N LYS A 634 -6.42 -31.14 41.01
CA LYS A 634 -5.57 -30.37 40.09
C LYS A 634 -5.62 -30.98 38.70
N ASN A 635 -5.68 -30.12 37.69
CA ASN A 635 -5.46 -30.54 36.31
C ASN A 635 -3.97 -30.49 36.02
N VAL A 636 -3.45 -31.60 35.51
CA VAL A 636 -2.03 -31.86 35.31
C VAL A 636 -1.82 -32.21 33.84
N CYS A 637 -0.83 -31.58 33.23
CA CYS A 637 -0.47 -31.76 31.83
C CYS A 637 0.88 -32.47 31.72
N SER A 638 0.99 -33.43 30.80
CA SER A 638 2.26 -34.05 30.42
C SER A 638 2.38 -34.10 28.89
N LEU A 639 3.62 -34.10 28.39
CA LEU A 639 3.92 -34.15 26.96
C LEU A 639 4.98 -35.21 26.67
N HIS A 640 4.65 -36.16 25.80
CA HIS A 640 5.53 -37.25 25.41
C HIS A 640 5.93 -37.18 23.93
N ASN A 641 7.16 -37.57 23.60
CA ASN A 641 7.70 -37.68 22.23
C ASN A 641 7.70 -36.36 21.42
N PHE A 642 7.86 -35.21 22.09
CA PHE A 642 8.03 -33.92 21.43
C PHE A 642 9.52 -33.60 21.27
N ASN A 643 10.05 -33.60 20.03
CA ASN A 643 11.42 -33.19 19.75
C ASN A 643 11.45 -31.74 19.21
N PRO A 644 11.87 -30.75 20.02
CA PRO A 644 11.93 -29.36 19.58
C PRO A 644 13.01 -29.11 18.50
N PHE A 645 13.94 -30.06 18.29
CA PHE A 645 15.10 -29.90 17.41
C PHE A 645 14.93 -30.47 15.99
N ASP A 646 13.87 -31.24 15.71
CA ASP A 646 13.59 -31.76 14.36
C ASP A 646 13.27 -30.65 13.34
N HIS A 647 13.12 -29.40 13.80
CA HIS A 647 12.71 -28.23 13.01
C HIS A 647 13.86 -27.34 12.54
N TYR A 648 15.11 -27.63 12.93
CA TYR A 648 16.28 -26.76 12.66
C TYR A 648 17.14 -27.18 11.45
N LYS A 649 16.84 -28.29 10.78
CA LYS A 649 17.50 -28.60 9.49
C LYS A 649 17.02 -27.62 8.43
N THR A 650 17.95 -27.05 7.65
CA THR A 650 17.61 -26.16 6.52
C THR A 650 16.67 -26.91 5.58
N ILE A 651 15.40 -26.49 5.50
CA ILE A 651 14.34 -27.22 4.79
C ILE A 651 14.58 -27.21 3.27
N ILE A 652 15.29 -26.20 2.77
CA ILE A 652 15.64 -26.07 1.35
C ILE A 652 17.04 -25.47 1.13
N THR A 653 17.78 -26.04 0.19
CA THR A 653 19.07 -25.55 -0.29
C THR A 653 19.16 -25.63 -1.82
N LEU A 654 20.17 -24.99 -2.41
CA LEU A 654 20.54 -25.22 -3.81
C LEU A 654 21.73 -26.19 -3.86
N LYS A 655 21.77 -27.04 -4.89
CA LYS A 655 22.93 -27.88 -5.20
C LYS A 655 24.16 -27.01 -5.45
N GLU A 656 25.33 -27.56 -5.11
CA GLU A 656 26.61 -26.92 -5.39
C GLU A 656 26.74 -26.61 -6.90
N GLY A 657 27.29 -25.43 -7.23
CA GLY A 657 27.44 -24.99 -8.61
C GLY A 657 26.18 -24.40 -9.27
N ALA A 658 25.01 -24.38 -8.58
CA ALA A 658 23.74 -23.96 -9.18
C ALA A 658 23.73 -22.48 -9.58
N GLU A 659 24.33 -21.63 -8.74
CA GLU A 659 24.43 -20.20 -9.00
C GLU A 659 25.35 -19.93 -10.21
N GLU A 660 26.49 -20.62 -10.31
CA GLU A 660 27.39 -20.52 -11.46
C GLU A 660 26.72 -21.02 -12.74
N ARG A 661 25.97 -22.13 -12.68
CA ARG A 661 25.17 -22.64 -13.80
C ARG A 661 24.13 -21.62 -14.25
N PHE A 662 23.41 -21.01 -13.30
CA PHE A 662 22.43 -19.97 -13.59
C PHE A 662 23.10 -18.77 -14.26
N ILE A 663 24.15 -18.21 -13.66
CA ILE A 663 24.87 -17.03 -14.17
C ILE A 663 25.44 -17.28 -15.57
N SER A 664 25.88 -18.51 -15.87
CA SER A 664 26.40 -18.86 -17.20
C SER A 664 25.35 -18.80 -18.31
N HIS A 665 24.07 -19.06 -18.00
CA HIS A 665 22.96 -19.00 -18.96
C HIS A 665 22.22 -17.66 -18.91
N TYR A 666 22.17 -17.02 -17.74
CA TYR A 666 21.48 -15.77 -17.46
C TYR A 666 22.44 -14.79 -16.75
N PRO A 667 23.40 -14.19 -17.48
CA PRO A 667 24.36 -13.27 -16.87
C PRO A 667 23.65 -12.04 -16.27
N PRO A 668 24.22 -11.33 -15.30
CA PRO A 668 23.58 -10.15 -14.72
C PRO A 668 23.32 -9.08 -15.80
N ILE A 669 22.08 -8.59 -15.87
CA ILE A 669 21.72 -7.50 -16.78
C ILE A 669 22.53 -6.26 -16.36
N THR A 670 23.50 -5.84 -17.18
CA THR A 670 24.34 -4.68 -16.88
C THR A 670 23.53 -3.41 -17.04
N ARG A 671 23.42 -2.61 -15.98
CA ARG A 671 22.61 -1.38 -15.92
C ARG A 671 23.18 -0.29 -16.84
N ILE A 672 22.66 -0.15 -18.06
CA ILE A 672 22.92 1.00 -18.91
C ILE A 672 21.76 1.98 -18.74
N LEU A 673 22.06 3.20 -18.29
CA LEU A 673 21.10 4.31 -18.25
C LEU A 673 20.68 4.67 -19.68
N PRO A 674 19.39 4.70 -20.04
CA PRO A 674 18.97 5.27 -21.31
C PRO A 674 19.21 6.79 -21.31
N GLU A 675 19.74 7.32 -22.41
CA GLU A 675 19.85 8.76 -22.62
C GLU A 675 18.47 9.43 -22.56
N LYS A 676 18.43 10.63 -21.97
CA LYS A 676 17.25 11.35 -21.46
C LYS A 676 16.10 11.68 -22.46
N ASN A 677 16.11 11.22 -23.71
CA ASN A 677 15.16 11.68 -24.74
C ASN A 677 14.60 10.55 -25.63
N ALA A 678 14.06 9.47 -25.07
CA ALA A 678 13.29 8.50 -25.86
C ALA A 678 12.02 8.01 -25.13
N LEU A 679 10.86 8.32 -25.71
CA LEU A 679 9.56 7.69 -25.47
C LEU A 679 8.87 7.54 -26.84
N PRO A 680 8.03 6.51 -27.08
CA PRO A 680 8.39 5.11 -27.20
C PRO A 680 7.87 4.49 -28.52
N SER A 681 8.63 3.59 -29.14
CA SER A 681 8.06 2.62 -30.08
C SER A 681 8.96 1.39 -30.19
N TYR A 682 8.44 0.24 -29.77
CA TYR A 682 9.07 -1.10 -29.82
C TYR A 682 10.37 -1.27 -29.02
N TYR A 683 10.27 -1.91 -27.85
CA TYR A 683 11.44 -2.40 -27.13
C TYR A 683 11.97 -3.67 -27.82
N ILE A 684 13.05 -3.51 -28.59
CA ILE A 684 13.95 -4.59 -28.99
C ILE A 684 15.07 -4.68 -27.95
N THR A 685 15.21 -5.85 -27.34
CA THR A 685 16.32 -6.22 -26.44
C THR A 685 17.64 -6.16 -27.21
N TYR A 686 18.52 -5.20 -26.92
CA TYR A 686 19.91 -5.28 -27.35
C TYR A 686 20.72 -6.08 -26.33
N ILE A 687 21.07 -7.32 -26.70
CA ILE A 687 22.12 -8.11 -26.03
C ILE A 687 23.45 -7.67 -26.64
N THR A 688 24.28 -6.96 -25.88
CA THR A 688 25.68 -6.72 -26.30
C THR A 688 26.54 -7.87 -25.78
N TYR A 689 26.83 -8.84 -26.67
CA TYR A 689 27.82 -9.88 -26.43
C TYR A 689 29.22 -9.25 -26.36
N TYR A 690 29.80 -9.13 -25.16
CA TYR A 690 31.25 -8.91 -25.03
C TYR A 690 31.95 -10.25 -25.24
N ASN A 691 32.23 -10.59 -26.50
CA ASN A 691 33.24 -11.57 -26.82
C ASN A 691 34.61 -10.92 -26.68
N ASN A 692 35.48 -11.53 -25.88
CA ASN A 692 36.90 -11.23 -25.80
C ASN A 692 37.50 -11.09 -27.20
N ASN A 693 38.00 -9.91 -27.57
CA ASN A 693 39.25 -9.78 -28.31
C ASN A 693 39.81 -8.36 -28.20
N ILE A 694 41.04 -8.33 -27.74
CA ILE A 694 41.92 -7.18 -27.58
C ILE A 694 42.04 -6.43 -28.91
N SER A 695 41.91 -5.11 -28.81
CA SER A 695 42.34 -4.16 -29.83
C SER A 695 43.81 -4.35 -30.17
N ASN A 696 44.11 -4.62 -31.44
CA ASN A 696 45.30 -4.03 -32.06
C ASN A 696 45.09 -3.85 -33.56
N LYS A 697 44.94 -2.57 -33.90
CA LYS A 697 45.50 -1.89 -35.08
C LYS A 697 45.12 -2.36 -36.50
N LEU A 698 44.68 -1.33 -37.23
CA LEU A 698 45.08 -0.96 -38.59
C LEU A 698 44.28 -1.57 -39.77
N ILE A 699 43.72 -0.62 -40.53
CA ILE A 699 43.72 -0.53 -42.00
C ILE A 699 42.46 -1.02 -42.75
N GLU A 700 41.84 0.01 -43.36
CA GLU A 700 41.15 0.08 -44.66
C GLU A 700 39.81 -0.61 -44.95
N LYS A 701 38.90 0.27 -45.41
CA LYS A 701 37.90 0.13 -46.49
C LYS A 701 37.78 -1.26 -47.13
N VAL A 702 36.55 -1.71 -47.34
CA VAL A 702 35.84 -1.68 -48.65
C VAL A 702 34.47 -2.37 -48.49
N THR A 703 33.48 -1.75 -49.13
CA THR A 703 32.08 -2.17 -49.42
C THR A 703 31.94 -3.58 -50.01
N VAL A 704 30.74 -4.20 -49.88
CA VAL A 704 29.87 -4.74 -50.99
C VAL A 704 28.97 -5.92 -50.54
N THR A 705 27.65 -5.65 -50.63
CA THR A 705 26.46 -6.43 -51.09
C THR A 705 26.02 -7.80 -50.53
N ASP A 706 24.71 -7.81 -50.22
CA ASP A 706 23.61 -8.73 -50.58
C ASP A 706 23.68 -10.26 -50.41
N SER A 707 22.53 -10.73 -49.90
CA SER A 707 21.81 -11.98 -50.20
C SER A 707 22.51 -13.32 -49.95
N ASP A 708 22.02 -14.10 -48.98
CA ASP A 708 21.11 -15.23 -49.26
C ASP A 708 20.80 -16.09 -48.03
N GLU A 709 19.63 -16.72 -48.12
CA GLU A 709 18.98 -17.64 -47.18
C GLU A 709 19.87 -18.73 -46.57
N ILE A 710 19.66 -19.05 -45.28
CA ILE A 710 20.03 -20.37 -44.73
C ILE A 710 18.84 -21.01 -44.01
N LYS A 711 18.41 -22.13 -44.60
CA LYS A 711 17.49 -23.14 -44.08
C LYS A 711 18.13 -23.96 -42.97
N TYR A 712 17.35 -24.31 -41.94
CA TYR A 712 17.71 -25.29 -40.91
C TYR A 712 17.87 -26.72 -41.47
N PRO A 713 18.78 -27.52 -40.88
CA PRO A 713 18.50 -28.94 -40.70
C PRO A 713 18.83 -29.50 -39.30
N SER A 714 17.78 -30.08 -38.72
CA SER A 714 17.67 -31.33 -37.95
C SER A 714 18.87 -32.03 -37.28
N LEU A 715 18.60 -32.38 -36.02
CA LEU A 715 19.18 -33.41 -35.14
C LEU A 715 19.74 -34.68 -35.82
N LYS A 716 20.92 -35.13 -35.35
CA LYS A 716 21.31 -36.54 -35.30
C LYS A 716 22.06 -36.89 -34.00
N THR A 717 21.63 -38.00 -33.42
CA THR A 717 22.16 -38.75 -32.27
C THR A 717 23.41 -39.56 -32.63
N GLU A 718 24.37 -39.70 -31.72
CA GLU A 718 25.22 -40.91 -31.63
C GLU A 718 25.80 -41.13 -30.22
N LYS A 719 26.02 -42.41 -29.90
CA LYS A 719 26.24 -43.00 -28.57
C LYS A 719 27.68 -43.51 -28.38
N GLN A 720 28.11 -43.48 -27.11
CA GLN A 720 28.98 -44.43 -26.37
C GLN A 720 30.51 -44.42 -26.49
N GLY A 721 31.14 -44.37 -25.30
CA GLY A 721 32.48 -44.86 -24.99
C GLY A 721 32.77 -44.79 -23.48
N ASN A 722 32.47 -45.87 -22.75
CA ASN A 722 32.71 -46.04 -21.31
C ASN A 722 34.21 -46.20 -20.95
N LYS A 723 34.65 -45.64 -19.82
CA LYS A 723 35.63 -46.30 -18.93
C LYS A 723 35.45 -45.88 -17.46
N VAL A 724 35.25 -46.91 -16.63
CA VAL A 724 35.07 -46.89 -15.18
C VAL A 724 36.44 -46.95 -14.49
N ILE A 725 36.69 -46.12 -13.48
CA ILE A 725 37.60 -46.43 -12.36
C ILE A 725 36.95 -45.97 -11.05
N THR A 726 36.90 -46.89 -10.10
CA THR A 726 36.32 -46.85 -8.74
C THR A 726 37.12 -45.99 -7.73
N PRO A 727 36.53 -45.62 -6.58
CA PRO A 727 37.05 -44.61 -5.65
C PRO A 727 37.80 -45.15 -4.42
N GLN A 728 38.51 -44.23 -3.74
CA GLN A 728 38.98 -44.16 -2.32
C GLN A 728 40.52 -44.17 -2.11
N PRO A 729 41.08 -43.61 -1.00
CA PRO A 729 40.47 -42.94 0.16
C PRO A 729 41.09 -41.58 0.58
N ILE A 730 40.42 -40.93 1.53
CA ILE A 730 40.81 -39.72 2.27
C ILE A 730 41.98 -40.00 3.23
N MET A 731 43.02 -39.16 3.27
CA MET A 731 43.84 -38.94 4.47
C MET A 731 44.48 -37.53 4.55
N LYS A 732 44.06 -36.81 5.60
CA LYS A 732 44.80 -35.91 6.53
C LYS A 732 46.14 -35.29 6.08
N GLU A 733 46.23 -33.97 6.25
CA GLU A 733 47.47 -33.34 6.76
C GLU A 733 47.16 -32.33 7.87
N GLN A 734 47.80 -32.56 9.02
CA GLN A 734 48.03 -31.61 10.09
C GLN A 734 49.19 -30.69 9.68
N GLY A 735 49.14 -29.43 10.12
CA GLY A 735 50.07 -28.40 9.64
C GLY A 735 51.48 -28.44 10.23
N ASN A 736 52.39 -27.70 9.58
CA ASN A 736 53.25 -26.75 10.27
C ASN A 736 53.82 -25.69 9.31
N ILE A 737 54.09 -24.52 9.87
CA ILE A 737 54.43 -23.25 9.24
C ILE A 737 55.88 -23.26 8.72
N ASP A 738 56.10 -22.73 7.51
CA ASP A 738 57.35 -22.02 7.22
C ASP A 738 57.11 -20.80 6.30
N ASN A 739 57.54 -19.65 6.81
CA ASN A 739 57.40 -18.32 6.22
C ASN A 739 58.40 -18.11 5.08
N LYS A 740 57.92 -17.64 3.93
CA LYS A 740 58.43 -16.47 3.17
C LYS A 740 57.96 -16.53 1.71
N GLN A 741 56.82 -15.90 1.45
CA GLN A 741 56.53 -15.11 0.24
C GLN A 741 55.18 -14.42 0.47
N GLY A 742 55.14 -13.10 0.34
CA GLY A 742 53.96 -12.26 0.61
C GLY A 742 52.83 -12.56 -0.36
N GLY A 743 51.99 -13.54 -0.02
CA GLY A 743 50.69 -13.76 -0.64
C GLY A 743 49.67 -12.80 -0.06
N ILE A 744 49.00 -12.04 -0.93
CA ILE A 744 47.84 -11.23 -0.57
C ILE A 744 46.77 -12.18 -0.01
N LEU A 745 46.38 -12.00 1.25
CA LEU A 745 45.29 -12.77 1.85
C LEU A 745 44.03 -12.57 0.98
N PRO A 746 43.30 -13.63 0.59
CA PRO A 746 42.08 -13.47 -0.20
C PRO A 746 41.10 -12.57 0.54
N LYS A 747 40.58 -11.51 -0.08
CA LYS A 747 39.62 -10.62 0.59
C LYS A 747 38.32 -11.38 0.87
N LEU A 748 37.78 -11.22 2.08
CA LEU A 748 36.43 -11.68 2.39
C LEU A 748 35.43 -11.01 1.43
N PRO A 749 34.35 -11.70 1.02
CA PRO A 749 33.23 -11.07 0.30
C PRO A 749 32.74 -9.84 1.07
N HIS A 750 32.33 -8.78 0.36
CA HIS A 750 31.97 -7.49 0.97
C HIS A 750 30.94 -7.63 2.11
N ASN A 751 29.96 -8.53 1.96
CA ASN A 751 28.94 -8.77 2.98
C ASN A 751 29.51 -9.46 4.23
N ALA A 752 30.45 -10.39 4.06
CA ALA A 752 31.15 -11.03 5.17
C ALA A 752 32.08 -10.04 5.89
N GLN A 753 32.70 -9.10 5.17
CA GLN A 753 33.51 -8.05 5.79
C GLN A 753 32.65 -7.08 6.61
N LEU A 754 31.48 -6.67 6.10
CA LEU A 754 30.53 -5.84 6.85
C LEU A 754 29.99 -6.55 8.10
N GLN A 755 29.66 -7.83 7.99
CA GLN A 755 29.19 -8.63 9.11
C GLN A 755 30.27 -8.79 10.18
N LEU A 756 31.52 -9.08 9.77
CA LEU A 756 32.67 -9.16 10.65
C LEU A 756 32.88 -7.84 11.42
N THR A 757 32.87 -6.70 10.73
CA THR A 757 32.98 -5.38 11.36
C THR A 757 31.87 -5.14 12.38
N SER A 758 30.62 -5.51 12.05
CA SER A 758 29.45 -5.35 12.93
C SER A 758 29.57 -6.20 14.20
N ASP A 759 29.95 -7.47 14.06
CA ASP A 759 30.09 -8.42 15.16
C ASP A 759 31.24 -8.02 16.09
N LEU A 760 32.36 -7.56 15.54
CA LEU A 760 33.50 -7.04 16.31
C LEU A 760 33.11 -5.83 17.18
N VAL A 761 32.32 -4.90 16.62
CA VAL A 761 31.86 -3.70 17.35
C VAL A 761 30.89 -4.08 18.47
N LYS A 762 29.96 -5.00 18.21
CA LYS A 762 29.01 -5.51 19.21
C LYS A 762 29.76 -6.22 20.35
N PHE A 763 30.72 -7.08 20.00
CA PHE A 763 31.52 -7.79 20.98
C PHE A 763 32.37 -6.82 21.83
N LYS A 764 32.97 -5.79 21.22
CA LYS A 764 33.69 -4.75 21.97
C LYS A 764 32.79 -4.02 22.96
N LYS A 765 31.59 -3.62 22.53
CA LYS A 765 30.61 -2.94 23.40
C LYS A 765 30.20 -3.80 24.59
N ALA A 766 30.02 -5.10 24.37
CA ALA A 766 29.58 -6.02 25.41
C ALA A 766 30.67 -6.36 26.44
N HIS A 767 31.94 -6.46 26.03
CA HIS A 767 32.99 -7.04 26.87
C HIS A 767 34.14 -6.09 27.25
N TYR A 768 34.30 -4.95 26.55
CA TYR A 768 35.46 -4.05 26.70
C TYR A 768 35.07 -2.55 26.81
N SER A 769 33.81 -2.29 27.21
CA SER A 769 33.23 -0.96 27.44
C SER A 769 34.21 -0.03 28.19
N MET A 770 34.42 1.18 27.65
CA MET A 770 35.32 2.26 28.11
C MET A 770 36.79 2.27 27.62
N THR A 771 37.24 1.31 26.80
CA THR A 771 38.63 1.33 26.25
C THR A 771 38.71 1.90 24.83
N LYS A 772 39.56 2.92 24.63
CA LYS A 772 39.78 3.55 23.30
C LYS A 772 40.43 2.59 22.29
N PHE A 773 41.26 1.68 22.78
CA PHE A 773 41.94 0.64 22.01
C PHE A 773 41.79 -0.69 22.72
N VAL A 774 41.78 -1.78 21.95
CA VAL A 774 41.82 -3.14 22.48
C VAL A 774 43.14 -3.79 22.10
N ASP A 775 43.69 -4.63 22.97
CA ASP A 775 44.84 -5.46 22.59
C ASP A 775 44.41 -6.41 21.46
N VAL A 776 45.06 -6.29 20.30
CA VAL A 776 44.61 -6.94 19.07
C VAL A 776 44.59 -8.46 19.22
N ASP A 777 45.58 -9.03 19.90
CA ASP A 777 45.75 -10.47 20.03
C ASP A 777 44.79 -11.06 21.05
N GLN A 778 44.69 -10.47 22.25
CA GLN A 778 43.71 -10.92 23.25
C GLN A 778 42.27 -10.73 22.79
N PHE A 779 41.96 -9.60 22.14
CA PHE A 779 40.61 -9.32 21.67
C PHE A 779 40.20 -10.26 20.54
N THR A 780 41.10 -10.52 19.58
CA THR A 780 40.85 -11.48 18.50
C THR A 780 40.61 -12.87 19.05
N LEU A 781 41.42 -13.31 20.02
CA LEU A 781 41.28 -14.63 20.65
C LEU A 781 39.91 -14.76 21.33
N GLY A 782 39.56 -13.81 22.21
CA GLY A 782 38.27 -13.80 22.91
C GLY A 782 37.08 -13.72 21.98
N PHE A 783 37.18 -12.94 20.90
CA PHE A 783 36.12 -12.84 19.88
C PHE A 783 35.95 -14.15 19.11
N CYS A 784 37.05 -14.76 18.68
CA CYS A 784 37.03 -16.02 17.94
C CYS A 784 36.52 -17.18 18.79
N ASP A 785 36.83 -17.21 20.08
CA ASP A 785 36.30 -18.24 21.00
C ASP A 785 34.80 -18.03 21.26
N ALA A 786 34.33 -16.79 21.38
CA ALA A 786 32.90 -16.49 21.49
C ALA A 786 32.11 -16.75 20.19
N HIS A 787 32.80 -16.80 19.04
CA HIS A 787 32.23 -17.03 17.70
C HIS A 787 32.88 -18.23 17.02
N GLU A 788 33.05 -19.32 17.79
CA GLU A 788 33.84 -20.50 17.42
C GLU A 788 33.44 -21.13 16.07
N GLN A 789 32.16 -21.11 15.72
CA GLN A 789 31.67 -21.73 14.48
C GLN A 789 31.74 -20.81 13.25
N VAL A 790 31.86 -19.49 13.44
CA VAL A 790 31.68 -18.50 12.35
C VAL A 790 32.99 -17.78 12.03
N TRP A 791 33.67 -17.23 13.04
CA TRP A 791 34.82 -16.34 12.83
C TRP A 791 36.16 -16.97 13.20
N LYS A 792 36.18 -18.01 14.04
CA LYS A 792 37.41 -18.75 14.40
C LYS A 792 38.15 -19.36 13.20
N PRO A 793 37.48 -19.92 12.16
CA PRO A 793 38.15 -20.37 10.94
C PRO A 793 38.80 -19.23 10.12
N HIS A 794 38.41 -17.98 10.36
CA HIS A 794 38.87 -16.77 9.67
C HIS A 794 39.68 -15.84 10.59
N ALA A 795 40.30 -16.36 11.65
CA ALA A 795 40.98 -15.57 12.69
C ALA A 795 42.03 -14.57 12.15
N SER A 796 42.67 -14.87 11.01
CA SER A 796 43.60 -13.96 10.34
C SER A 796 42.91 -12.69 9.82
N HIS A 797 41.72 -12.80 9.22
CA HIS A 797 40.92 -11.66 8.76
C HIS A 797 40.30 -10.89 9.91
N VAL A 798 39.87 -11.59 10.97
CA VAL A 798 39.40 -10.98 12.21
C VAL A 798 40.48 -10.08 12.80
N LYS A 799 41.72 -10.60 12.90
CA LYS A 799 42.87 -9.87 13.45
C LYS A 799 43.19 -8.61 12.63
N GLU A 800 43.12 -8.70 11.31
CA GLU A 800 43.40 -7.59 10.40
C GLU A 800 42.31 -6.51 10.48
N GLU A 801 41.04 -6.90 10.57
CA GLU A 801 39.93 -5.96 10.75
C GLU A 801 39.94 -5.29 12.14
N VAL A 802 40.35 -6.01 13.20
CA VAL A 802 40.55 -5.43 14.53
C VAL A 802 41.70 -4.38 14.52
N LYS A 803 42.78 -4.62 13.77
CA LYS A 803 43.84 -3.62 13.57
C LYS A 803 43.30 -2.37 12.86
N ARG A 804 42.58 -2.57 11.75
CA ARG A 804 41.94 -1.48 11.00
C ARG A 804 41.00 -0.66 11.89
N LEU A 805 40.18 -1.32 12.71
CA LEU A 805 39.25 -0.67 13.63
C LEU A 805 39.97 0.06 14.76
N ASN A 806 41.07 -0.47 15.30
CA ASN A 806 41.91 0.25 16.24
C ASN A 806 42.53 1.52 15.61
N GLU A 807 43.01 1.46 14.37
CA GLU A 807 43.59 2.60 13.65
C GLU A 807 42.57 3.74 13.45
N ILE A 808 41.33 3.41 13.08
CA ILE A 808 40.24 4.38 12.96
C ILE A 808 39.51 4.64 14.30
N LYS A 809 40.11 4.25 15.43
CA LYS A 809 39.58 4.42 16.80
C LYS A 809 38.14 3.94 16.97
N TRP A 810 37.76 2.90 16.23
CA TRP A 810 36.44 2.26 16.25
C TRP A 810 35.27 3.20 15.87
N PHE A 811 35.52 4.28 15.11
CA PHE A 811 34.47 5.17 14.63
C PHE A 811 33.71 4.54 13.46
N LEU A 812 32.43 4.20 13.68
CA LEU A 812 31.45 3.83 12.66
C LEU A 812 30.19 4.66 12.89
N LYS A 813 29.56 5.16 11.81
CA LYS A 813 28.37 6.02 11.84
C LYS A 813 27.25 5.41 12.70
N ALA A 814 26.99 6.01 13.86
CA ALA A 814 25.70 6.51 14.35
C ALA A 814 25.87 7.01 15.79
N GLU A 815 25.46 8.26 16.01
CA GLU A 815 25.09 8.90 17.28
C GLU A 815 25.90 8.51 18.54
N ASP A 816 26.93 9.31 18.85
CA ASP A 816 27.13 9.79 20.23
C ASP A 816 28.19 10.92 20.35
N THR A 817 27.88 11.87 21.23
CA THR A 817 28.71 12.89 21.92
C THR A 817 29.03 14.26 21.28
N GLN A 818 28.88 15.28 22.13
CA GLN A 818 28.62 16.71 21.91
C GLN A 818 29.80 17.59 21.46
N GLU A 819 30.96 17.05 21.07
CA GLU A 819 32.16 17.86 20.78
C GLU A 819 32.41 18.16 19.29
N VAL A 820 31.56 17.66 18.38
CA VAL A 820 31.77 17.75 16.91
C VAL A 820 31.02 18.94 16.26
N SER A 821 30.34 19.79 17.04
CA SER A 821 29.41 20.80 16.50
C SER A 821 30.08 21.93 15.70
N SER A 822 31.35 22.26 15.97
CA SER A 822 32.07 23.30 15.22
C SER A 822 32.63 22.79 13.89
N GLN A 823 33.17 21.57 13.84
CA GLN A 823 33.77 20.99 12.63
C GLN A 823 32.73 20.48 11.62
N GLN A 824 31.58 19.98 12.08
CA GLN A 824 30.46 19.59 11.19
C GLN A 824 29.78 20.80 10.55
N SER A 825 29.74 21.95 11.22
CA SER A 825 29.26 23.21 10.65
C SER A 825 30.08 23.63 9.44
N THR A 826 31.41 23.55 9.55
CA THR A 826 32.37 23.88 8.49
C THR A 826 32.22 22.95 7.28
N ALA A 827 32.20 21.63 7.49
CA ALA A 827 32.03 20.65 6.42
C ALA A 827 30.66 20.74 5.73
N LYS A 828 29.59 21.00 6.48
CA LYS A 828 28.24 21.22 5.94
C LYS A 828 28.17 22.53 5.14
N THR A 829 28.88 23.56 5.57
CA THR A 829 28.96 24.85 4.86
C THR A 829 29.71 24.71 3.54
N ILE A 830 30.88 24.05 3.53
CA ILE A 830 31.63 23.77 2.28
C ILE A 830 30.78 22.90 1.33
N ARG A 831 30.11 21.86 1.84
CA ARG A 831 29.22 21.00 1.05
C ARG A 831 28.04 21.79 0.46
N ASN A 832 27.44 22.70 1.21
CA ASN A 832 26.35 23.56 0.74
C ASN A 832 26.82 24.59 -0.30
N ILE A 833 28.04 25.13 -0.16
CA ILE A 833 28.65 26.00 -1.18
C ILE A 833 28.79 25.23 -2.50
N ILE A 834 29.25 23.97 -2.45
CA ILE A 834 29.36 23.10 -3.64
C ILE A 834 27.97 22.75 -4.21
N ILE A 835 26.98 22.43 -3.36
CA ILE A 835 25.62 22.06 -3.78
C ILE A 835 24.86 23.23 -4.42
N ASN A 836 25.00 24.46 -3.90
CA ASN A 836 24.27 25.61 -4.45
C ASN A 836 24.70 26.00 -5.86
N ARG A 837 25.90 25.60 -6.31
CA ARG A 837 26.35 25.73 -7.72
C ARG A 837 26.00 24.52 -8.61
N LYS A 838 25.46 23.42 -8.06
CA LYS A 838 24.99 22.22 -8.81
C LYS A 838 23.87 22.54 -9.83
N ILE A 839 23.28 23.74 -9.74
CA ILE A 839 22.33 24.26 -10.74
C ILE A 839 23.03 24.63 -12.06
N ASN A 840 24.35 24.93 -12.09
CA ASN A 840 25.04 25.49 -13.26
C ASN A 840 26.42 24.87 -13.67
N GLY A 841 27.03 23.92 -12.93
CA GLY A 841 28.26 23.21 -13.37
C GLY A 841 29.33 22.91 -12.29
N LEU A 842 30.53 22.43 -12.70
CA LEU A 842 31.70 22.12 -11.84
C LEU A 842 32.29 23.38 -11.18
N THR A 843 32.81 23.26 -9.94
CA THR A 843 33.39 24.41 -9.19
C THR A 843 34.92 24.33 -9.11
N LYS A 844 35.61 25.45 -9.38
CA LYS A 844 37.08 25.55 -9.32
C LYS A 844 37.57 25.74 -7.88
N ILE A 845 38.72 25.17 -7.53
CA ILE A 845 39.22 25.14 -6.15
C ILE A 845 39.48 26.54 -5.55
N ASP A 846 40.03 27.46 -6.35
CA ASP A 846 40.35 28.82 -5.90
C ASP A 846 39.09 29.62 -5.53
N ASP A 847 37.99 29.41 -6.28
CA ASP A 847 36.67 30.00 -5.97
C ASP A 847 36.13 29.45 -4.65
N LEU A 848 36.37 28.15 -4.39
CA LEU A 848 35.90 27.48 -3.18
C LEU A 848 36.64 27.98 -1.95
N ILE A 849 37.96 28.14 -2.04
CA ILE A 849 38.82 28.69 -0.99
C ILE A 849 38.41 30.14 -0.68
N THR A 850 38.19 30.95 -1.72
CA THR A 850 37.76 32.35 -1.55
C THR A 850 36.42 32.45 -0.83
N GLN A 851 35.46 31.59 -1.16
CA GLN A 851 34.14 31.58 -0.53
C GLN A 851 34.15 30.99 0.88
N ALA A 852 34.91 29.93 1.12
CA ALA A 852 35.11 29.38 2.46
C ALA A 852 35.78 30.42 3.38
N GLY A 853 36.75 31.16 2.86
CA GLY A 853 37.36 32.31 3.54
C GLY A 853 36.37 33.41 3.91
N SER A 854 35.40 33.70 3.03
CA SER A 854 34.36 34.72 3.29
C SER A 854 33.41 34.37 4.46
N VAL A 855 33.35 33.10 4.84
CA VAL A 855 32.59 32.60 6.01
C VAL A 855 33.50 32.18 7.17
N GLY A 856 34.77 32.60 7.15
CA GLY A 856 35.72 32.47 8.26
C GLY A 856 36.48 31.15 8.34
N ILE A 857 36.56 30.38 7.24
CA ILE A 857 37.26 29.09 7.18
C ILE A 857 38.64 29.31 6.54
N SER A 858 39.70 28.76 7.13
CA SER A 858 41.05 28.92 6.58
C SER A 858 41.24 28.10 5.29
N GLU A 859 42.22 28.50 4.47
CA GLU A 859 42.56 27.79 3.24
C GLU A 859 43.06 26.36 3.53
N ASP A 860 43.89 26.20 4.56
CA ASP A 860 44.42 24.90 4.99
C ASP A 860 43.29 23.96 5.44
N ASP A 861 42.34 24.46 6.24
CA ASP A 861 41.18 23.68 6.67
C ASP A 861 40.29 23.29 5.47
N THR A 862 40.08 24.21 4.53
CA THR A 862 39.28 23.95 3.32
C THR A 862 39.91 22.82 2.49
N MET A 863 41.23 22.81 2.35
CA MET A 863 41.96 21.78 1.61
C MET A 863 41.97 20.42 2.33
N GLU A 864 42.08 20.40 3.66
CA GLU A 864 41.98 19.20 4.49
C GLU A 864 40.58 18.55 4.32
N TYR A 865 39.51 19.34 4.35
CA TYR A 865 38.15 18.84 4.20
C TYR A 865 37.82 18.36 2.79
N ILE A 866 38.35 19.00 1.74
CA ILE A 866 38.21 18.52 0.36
C ILE A 866 38.84 17.14 0.20
N LYS A 867 40.01 16.89 0.83
CA LYS A 867 40.62 15.56 0.83
C LYS A 867 39.73 14.52 1.52
N GLN A 868 39.11 14.88 2.66
CA GLN A 868 38.20 13.98 3.37
C GLN A 868 36.95 13.64 2.54
N LEU A 869 36.36 14.63 1.87
CA LEU A 869 35.18 14.44 1.00
C LEU A 869 35.48 13.66 -0.29
N LYS A 870 36.74 13.65 -0.75
CA LYS A 870 37.19 12.76 -1.83
C LYS A 870 37.31 11.32 -1.36
N LEU A 871 37.86 11.11 -0.16
CA LEU A 871 38.04 9.79 0.44
C LEU A 871 36.70 9.12 0.78
N ASP A 872 35.68 9.89 1.16
CA ASP A 872 34.35 9.37 1.47
C ASP A 872 33.43 9.22 0.24
N GLY A 873 33.93 9.57 -0.95
CA GLY A 873 33.20 9.48 -2.22
C GLY A 873 32.10 10.53 -2.42
N SER A 874 31.98 11.52 -1.54
CA SER A 874 30.96 12.58 -1.63
C SER A 874 31.21 13.56 -2.77
N ILE A 875 32.48 13.77 -3.16
CA ILE A 875 32.84 14.65 -4.27
C ILE A 875 33.84 13.95 -5.20
N PHE A 876 33.77 14.26 -6.49
CA PHE A 876 34.69 13.77 -7.52
C PHE A 876 35.40 14.94 -8.23
N GLU A 877 36.64 14.71 -8.66
CA GLU A 877 37.45 15.68 -9.40
C GLU A 877 37.63 15.20 -10.85
N PRO A 878 36.76 15.61 -11.79
CA PRO A 878 36.85 15.13 -13.17
C PRO A 878 38.00 15.75 -13.98
N LYS A 879 38.57 16.89 -13.54
CA LYS A 879 39.75 17.55 -14.14
C LYS A 879 40.51 18.35 -13.06
N ASN A 880 41.84 18.27 -13.06
CA ASN A 880 42.75 18.94 -12.10
C ASN A 880 42.29 20.34 -11.67
N GLY A 881 41.73 20.45 -10.47
CA GLY A 881 41.29 21.69 -9.82
C GLY A 881 39.78 21.96 -9.88
N TYR A 882 38.96 21.09 -10.49
CA TYR A 882 37.51 21.24 -10.61
C TYR A 882 36.76 20.11 -9.91
N TYR A 883 35.82 20.47 -9.03
CA TYR A 883 35.12 19.53 -8.15
C TYR A 883 33.61 19.54 -8.41
N GLY A 884 33.03 18.33 -8.43
CA GLY A 884 31.59 18.10 -8.49
C GLY A 884 31.15 17.21 -7.32
N CYS A 885 29.90 17.38 -6.86
CA CYS A 885 29.33 16.50 -5.84
C CYS A 885 28.69 15.28 -6.52
N VAL A 886 28.96 14.08 -6.01
CA VAL A 886 28.25 12.85 -6.44
C VAL A 886 26.79 13.00 -6.05
#